data_AF-A0A8T4FLL3-F1
#
_entry.id   AF-A0A8T4FLL3-F1
#
_cell.length_a   1.000
_cell.length_b   1.000
_cell.length_c   1.000
_cell.angle_alpha   90.00
_cell.angle_beta   90.00
_cell.angle_gamma   90.00
#
_symmetry.space_group_name_H-M   'P 1'
#
loop_
_entity.id
_entity.type
_entity.pdbx_description
1 polymer ?
#
loop_
_entity_poly.entity_id
_entity_poly.type
_entity_poly.pdbx_seq_one_letter_code
_entity_poly.pdbx_strand_id
1 'polypeptide(L)'
;DVFDYDTVERYRLRKGSSFPDIRSYFEFYGSAGNELDVYNRVEGFDLEEWYAMRESGELLLGRFVRGKVRFVLKEEGDKYAALRREEIQPGDLKVLNMIEGMDGATMRQLAAAMDMDKGALKDAISRLDRSLLIVRDFSEREDWGTENTYSVYRPSPPQGDPVKDLLTRAIRAYGPIPASALRFLVDVPLDVIDATAREIGAETITIGDGQVQMLVMSDEIPLLEDVPVEDRPLKVIALSDPDIGSKWAEIASRYGDKWIYPLVRGNTVCGALEMWEMSGCVEVRAMDLDSPELLPDALRAIDGMMGFYRMKGIDVVRVREVLGTDAADLDEGQRHAMADSGYAFVNGFYAKGRFEPWTMTMDEMLSYVFSKQRISKDSRFSTVAKAVADRGYMRGDQELMLRVNEKTSMKRQAEKDVVVKMTLSPPYQGYTNLKHAWMYRAEKGYVPDEAARDLISLIKDRQPVSKKEIVDHSPYSVDRTADILSELSKASVICQDGESQYRLVQLKDVDRLDASKEIAKMHFEYFGVFSAEELSSFLSVRMPQVRKVLRTLEDEGFLKKGFFLEGDSTLRWMLAEDVGKEPPKFKENFLLNTQDNLHIYLRSVLKEAVPSTRSVIFNGTRIVGSFKGKVCSTGAKVEEFEGSDRARRIMKEAAQSVGVSLETERQREDDDWDVSEFYIKVNPGA
;
A
#
# COMPACT_ATOMS: atom_id res chain seq x y z
N ASP A 1 37.50 34.54 13.79
CA ASP A 1 36.50 35.61 13.63
C ASP A 1 35.26 35.39 14.50
N VAL A 2 34.49 36.46 14.73
CA VAL A 2 33.23 36.43 15.51
C VAL A 2 32.07 36.75 14.57
N PHE A 3 31.09 35.85 14.48
CA PHE A 3 29.89 36.02 13.64
C PHE A 3 28.60 35.88 14.47
N ASP A 4 27.50 36.46 14.01
CA ASP A 4 26.19 36.26 14.63
C ASP A 4 25.51 34.97 14.13
N TYR A 5 24.50 34.49 14.88
CA TYR A 5 23.78 33.26 14.55
C TYR A 5 23.01 33.35 13.23
N ASP A 6 22.38 34.48 12.92
CA ASP A 6 21.56 34.63 11.72
C ASP A 6 22.41 34.59 10.45
N THR A 7 23.60 35.16 10.48
CA THR A 7 24.57 35.09 9.39
C THR A 7 25.02 33.64 9.13
N VAL A 8 25.34 32.87 10.17
CA VAL A 8 25.71 31.46 10.05
C VAL A 8 24.58 30.61 9.47
N GLU A 9 23.36 30.78 9.98
CA GLU A 9 22.21 30.02 9.53
C GLU A 9 21.84 30.36 8.08
N ARG A 10 21.87 31.65 7.71
CA ARG A 10 21.70 32.06 6.30
C ARG A 10 22.77 31.46 5.40
N TYR A 11 24.03 31.42 5.86
CA TYR A 11 25.11 30.83 5.07
C TYR A 11 24.91 29.33 4.84
N ARG A 12 24.63 28.55 5.90
CA ARG A 12 24.36 27.10 5.79
C ARG A 12 23.26 26.81 4.78
N LEU A 13 22.17 27.56 4.85
CA LEU A 13 21.02 27.43 3.94
C LEU A 13 21.34 27.68 2.47
N ARG A 14 22.40 28.42 2.14
CA ARG A 14 22.81 28.65 0.75
C ARG A 14 23.52 27.44 0.16
N LYS A 15 24.22 26.67 0.98
CA LYS A 15 25.10 25.59 0.50
C LYS A 15 24.36 24.42 -0.16
N GLY A 16 23.19 24.04 0.36
CA GLY A 16 22.40 22.90 -0.15
C GLY A 16 21.04 23.29 -0.75
N SER A 17 20.98 24.43 -1.43
CA SER A 17 19.71 24.99 -1.92
C SER A 17 19.13 24.28 -3.16
N SER A 18 20.00 23.83 -4.07
CA SER A 18 19.65 23.09 -5.29
C SER A 18 20.78 22.15 -5.71
N PHE A 19 20.46 21.03 -6.34
CA PHE A 19 21.39 20.06 -6.91
C PHE A 19 20.94 19.64 -8.32
N PRO A 20 21.88 19.38 -9.24
CA PRO A 20 21.55 19.00 -10.61
C PRO A 20 20.98 17.57 -10.72
N ASP A 21 21.33 16.69 -9.79
CA ASP A 21 20.93 15.28 -9.79
C ASP A 21 20.94 14.68 -8.37
N ILE A 22 20.36 13.47 -8.23
CA ILE A 22 20.24 12.76 -6.96
C ILE A 22 21.62 12.45 -6.37
N ARG A 23 22.58 12.04 -7.20
CA ARG A 23 23.93 11.68 -6.75
C ARG A 23 24.63 12.89 -6.12
N SER A 24 24.57 14.05 -6.75
CA SER A 24 25.15 15.30 -6.29
C SER A 24 24.59 15.72 -4.92
N TYR A 25 23.30 15.49 -4.66
CA TYR A 25 22.72 15.68 -3.33
C TYR A 25 23.44 14.83 -2.28
N PHE A 26 23.65 13.53 -2.56
CA PHE A 26 24.30 12.62 -1.61
C PHE A 26 25.80 12.86 -1.50
N GLU A 27 26.48 13.23 -2.59
CA GLU A 27 27.90 13.60 -2.55
C GLU A 27 28.14 14.83 -1.66
N PHE A 28 27.16 15.74 -1.60
CA PHE A 28 27.17 16.89 -0.72
C PHE A 28 26.72 16.55 0.72
N TYR A 29 25.46 16.15 0.94
CA TYR A 29 24.91 15.95 2.29
C TYR A 29 25.30 14.62 2.96
N GLY A 30 25.79 13.64 2.20
CA GLY A 30 26.16 12.29 2.64
C GLY A 30 24.98 11.34 2.85
N SER A 31 23.82 11.87 3.29
CA SER A 31 22.65 11.03 3.58
C SER A 31 21.32 11.78 3.44
N ALA A 32 20.24 11.03 3.28
CA ALA A 32 18.86 11.53 3.34
C ALA A 32 18.04 10.69 4.31
N GLY A 33 17.05 11.29 4.99
CA GLY A 33 16.10 10.54 5.81
C GLY A 33 14.75 10.29 5.15
N ASN A 34 14.43 11.08 4.13
CA ASN A 34 13.18 11.01 3.39
C ASN A 34 13.41 11.47 1.94
N GLU A 35 12.75 10.84 0.99
CA GLU A 35 12.84 11.17 -0.43
C GLU A 35 12.26 12.56 -0.74
N LEU A 36 11.28 13.05 0.04
CA LEU A 36 10.71 14.39 -0.10
C LEU A 36 11.77 15.48 0.08
N ASP A 37 12.73 15.29 0.99
CA ASP A 37 13.79 16.25 1.27
C ASP A 37 14.75 16.37 0.06
N VAL A 38 14.96 15.26 -0.65
CA VAL A 38 15.77 15.18 -1.87
C VAL A 38 15.01 15.80 -3.05
N TYR A 39 13.73 15.44 -3.22
CA TYR A 39 12.83 16.04 -4.20
C TYR A 39 12.80 17.57 -4.10
N ASN A 40 12.79 18.12 -2.89
CA ASN A 40 12.75 19.56 -2.65
C ASN A 40 14.00 20.34 -3.09
N ARG A 41 15.09 19.64 -3.45
CA ARG A 41 16.40 20.22 -3.77
C ARG A 41 17.00 19.70 -5.09
N VAL A 42 16.57 18.57 -5.62
CA VAL A 42 17.10 18.03 -6.88
C VAL A 42 16.27 18.54 -8.05
N GLU A 43 16.93 19.20 -9.00
CA GLU A 43 16.32 19.68 -10.23
C GLU A 43 15.85 18.49 -11.08
N GLY A 44 14.57 18.46 -11.43
CA GLY A 44 14.02 17.39 -12.25
C GLY A 44 14.03 16.01 -11.58
N PHE A 45 14.04 15.93 -10.25
CA PHE A 45 13.98 14.68 -9.49
C PHE A 45 13.01 13.67 -10.10
N ASP A 46 13.52 12.47 -10.40
CA ASP A 46 12.74 11.33 -10.89
C ASP A 46 12.73 10.21 -9.86
N LEU A 47 11.53 9.78 -9.48
CA LEU A 47 11.35 8.70 -8.52
C LEU A 47 11.74 7.33 -9.12
N GLU A 48 11.64 7.15 -10.44
CA GLU A 48 12.07 5.92 -11.09
C GLU A 48 13.61 5.81 -11.14
N GLU A 49 14.32 6.93 -11.30
CA GLU A 49 15.78 6.98 -11.13
C GLU A 49 16.18 6.59 -9.71
N TRP A 50 15.50 7.16 -8.70
CA TRP A 50 15.71 6.79 -7.30
C TRP A 50 15.52 5.29 -7.06
N TYR A 51 14.46 4.69 -7.62
CA TYR A 51 14.24 3.25 -7.52
C TYR A 51 15.31 2.43 -8.23
N ALA A 52 15.75 2.84 -9.42
CA ALA A 52 16.85 2.18 -10.12
C ALA A 52 18.16 2.22 -9.32
N MET A 53 18.46 3.33 -8.64
CA MET A 53 19.62 3.43 -7.74
C MET A 53 19.48 2.50 -6.51
N ARG A 54 18.26 2.32 -5.98
CA ARG A 54 18.00 1.37 -4.89
C ARG A 54 18.15 -0.08 -5.34
N GLU A 55 17.59 -0.43 -6.49
CA GLU A 55 17.67 -1.78 -7.09
C GLU A 55 19.09 -2.18 -7.46
N SER A 56 19.89 -1.25 -7.98
CA SER A 56 21.29 -1.51 -8.35
C SER A 56 22.22 -1.65 -7.14
N GLY A 57 21.74 -1.30 -5.94
CA GLY A 57 22.55 -1.22 -4.72
C GLY A 57 23.49 -0.01 -4.67
N GLU A 58 23.37 0.93 -5.60
CA GLU A 58 24.09 2.20 -5.56
C GLU A 58 23.61 3.07 -4.39
N LEU A 59 22.31 3.07 -4.12
CA LEU A 59 21.69 3.74 -2.99
C LEU A 59 21.24 2.71 -1.96
N LEU A 60 21.79 2.80 -0.75
CA LEU A 60 21.51 1.88 0.36
C LEU A 60 20.58 2.53 1.39
N LEU A 61 19.70 1.74 2.01
CA LEU A 61 18.89 2.13 3.16
C LEU A 61 19.25 1.26 4.37
N GLY A 62 19.76 1.88 5.43
CA GLY A 62 20.27 1.13 6.59
C GLY A 62 20.59 2.03 7.78
N ARG A 63 21.04 1.44 8.88
CA ARG A 63 21.40 2.15 10.12
C ARG A 63 22.79 2.79 10.08
N PHE A 64 23.00 3.71 9.14
CA PHE A 64 24.30 4.33 8.90
C PHE A 64 24.64 5.42 9.93
N VAL A 65 24.08 6.62 9.77
CA VAL A 65 24.47 7.84 10.51
C VAL A 65 24.13 7.72 12.01
N ARG A 66 25.10 7.22 12.80
CA ARG A 66 24.96 6.90 14.22
C ARG A 66 23.75 5.99 14.52
N GLY A 67 23.56 4.97 13.69
CA GLY A 67 22.47 4.01 13.85
C GLY A 67 21.08 4.53 13.47
N LYS A 68 20.98 5.76 12.93
CA LYS A 68 19.74 6.25 12.30
C LYS A 68 19.57 5.57 10.95
N VAL A 69 18.32 5.25 10.63
CA VAL A 69 17.95 4.70 9.32
C VAL A 69 18.02 5.84 8.31
N ARG A 70 18.89 5.72 7.32
CA ARG A 70 19.16 6.75 6.31
C ARG A 70 19.43 6.11 4.96
N PHE A 71 19.10 6.85 3.90
CA PHE A 71 19.61 6.59 2.55
C PHE A 71 21.03 7.14 2.45
N VAL A 72 21.94 6.38 1.84
CA VAL A 72 23.33 6.76 1.56
C VAL A 72 23.81 6.12 0.25
N LEU A 73 24.76 6.73 -0.44
CA LEU A 73 25.46 6.06 -1.53
C LEU A 73 26.28 4.87 -0.99
N LYS A 74 26.46 3.82 -1.79
CA LYS A 74 27.19 2.62 -1.38
C LYS A 74 28.60 2.93 -0.85
N GLU A 75 29.34 3.81 -1.53
CA GLU A 75 30.69 4.20 -1.12
C GLU A 75 30.71 4.88 0.24
N GLU A 76 29.64 5.59 0.57
CA GLU A 76 29.44 6.23 1.85
C GLU A 76 29.07 5.22 2.94
N GLY A 77 28.16 4.28 2.61
CA GLY A 77 27.84 3.14 3.45
C GLY A 77 29.07 2.33 3.83
N ASP A 78 29.96 2.09 2.87
CA ASP A 78 31.22 1.34 3.05
C ASP A 78 32.14 2.05 4.07
N LYS A 79 32.21 3.40 4.04
CA LYS A 79 32.94 4.20 5.03
C LYS A 79 32.33 4.12 6.42
N TYR A 80 31.00 4.22 6.52
CA TYR A 80 30.31 4.06 7.80
C TYR A 80 30.49 2.66 8.39
N ALA A 81 30.44 1.63 7.56
CA ALA A 81 30.66 0.25 7.98
C ALA A 81 32.10 0.03 8.49
N ALA A 82 33.10 0.63 7.85
CA ALA A 82 34.49 0.54 8.29
C ALA A 82 34.76 1.14 9.68
N LEU A 83 33.93 2.10 10.12
CA LEU A 83 34.00 2.70 11.45
C LEU A 83 33.13 1.97 12.48
N ARG A 84 32.22 1.10 12.03
CA ARG A 84 31.26 0.39 12.89
C ARG A 84 31.95 -0.77 13.60
N ARG A 85 31.65 -0.94 14.89
CA ARG A 85 32.05 -2.13 15.66
C ARG A 85 30.95 -3.17 15.57
N GLU A 86 31.33 -4.40 15.25
CA GLU A 86 30.42 -5.54 15.27
C GLU A 86 30.04 -5.90 16.71
N GLU A 87 28.74 -5.87 17.01
CA GLU A 87 28.18 -6.26 18.31
C GLU A 87 27.17 -7.41 18.10
N ILE A 88 27.68 -8.56 17.69
CA ILE A 88 26.87 -9.77 17.40
C ILE A 88 27.02 -10.87 18.43
N GLN A 89 26.00 -11.71 18.53
CA GLN A 89 25.98 -12.95 19.30
C GLN A 89 25.99 -14.18 18.37
N PRO A 90 26.37 -15.38 18.86
CA PRO A 90 26.38 -16.59 18.03
C PRO A 90 25.04 -16.95 17.38
N GLY A 91 23.92 -16.59 18.00
CA GLY A 91 22.58 -16.78 17.42
C GLY A 91 22.28 -15.87 16.23
N ASP A 92 22.91 -14.69 16.17
CA ASP A 92 22.67 -13.70 15.12
C ASP A 92 23.23 -14.18 13.76
N LEU A 93 24.35 -14.90 13.78
CA LEU A 93 24.93 -15.51 12.57
C LEU A 93 24.00 -16.51 11.89
N LYS A 94 23.16 -17.22 12.67
CA LYS A 94 22.15 -18.13 12.09
C LYS A 94 21.08 -17.35 11.34
N VAL A 95 20.66 -16.21 11.89
CA VAL A 95 19.70 -15.31 11.23
C VAL A 95 20.31 -14.71 9.98
N LEU A 96 21.57 -14.24 10.06
CA LEU A 96 22.30 -13.68 8.91
C LEU A 96 22.42 -14.69 7.75
N ASN A 97 22.84 -15.93 8.06
CA ASN A 97 22.95 -16.99 7.07
C ASN A 97 21.59 -17.39 6.47
N MET A 98 20.51 -17.31 7.26
CA MET A 98 19.16 -17.54 6.74
C MET A 98 18.73 -16.44 5.77
N ILE A 99 18.98 -15.17 6.12
CA ILE A 99 18.72 -14.04 5.22
C ILE A 99 19.48 -14.21 3.90
N GLU A 100 20.77 -14.59 3.97
CA GLU A 100 21.58 -14.86 2.77
C GLU A 100 21.04 -16.02 1.94
N GLY A 101 20.68 -17.14 2.58
CA GLY A 101 20.16 -18.32 1.89
C GLY A 101 18.79 -18.11 1.25
N MET A 102 18.03 -17.11 1.71
CA MET A 102 16.73 -16.73 1.14
C MET A 102 16.83 -15.65 0.06
N ASP A 103 18.05 -15.14 -0.22
CA ASP A 103 18.29 -13.97 -1.08
C ASP A 103 17.47 -12.75 -0.64
N GLY A 104 17.48 -12.51 0.67
CA GLY A 104 16.68 -11.48 1.32
C GLY A 104 15.42 -12.05 1.99
N ALA A 105 15.10 -11.54 3.18
CA ALA A 105 13.97 -12.05 3.95
C ALA A 105 13.28 -11.00 4.81
N THR A 106 11.96 -11.10 4.92
CA THR A 106 11.18 -10.34 5.90
C THR A 106 11.18 -11.02 7.27
N MET A 107 10.83 -10.26 8.31
CA MET A 107 10.72 -10.82 9.68
C MET A 107 9.73 -11.99 9.74
N ARG A 108 8.62 -11.92 9.01
CA ARG A 108 7.61 -12.98 8.91
C ARG A 108 8.16 -14.22 8.21
N GLN A 109 8.91 -14.05 7.13
CA GLN A 109 9.56 -15.16 6.42
C GLN A 109 10.57 -15.87 7.32
N LEU A 110 11.42 -15.10 8.02
CA LEU A 110 12.38 -15.64 8.98
C LEU A 110 11.67 -16.37 10.14
N ALA A 111 10.60 -15.80 10.69
CA ALA A 111 9.83 -16.43 11.77
C ALA A 111 9.14 -17.73 11.35
N ALA A 112 8.80 -17.88 10.07
CA ALA A 112 8.23 -19.12 9.53
C ALA A 112 9.29 -20.18 9.22
N ALA A 113 10.49 -19.75 8.81
CA ALA A 113 11.59 -20.64 8.43
C ALA A 113 12.45 -21.09 9.62
N MET A 114 12.47 -20.33 10.72
CA MET A 114 13.34 -20.56 11.87
C MET A 114 12.54 -21.00 13.10
N ASP A 115 13.00 -22.05 13.76
CA ASP A 115 12.52 -22.44 15.09
C ASP A 115 13.17 -21.54 16.17
N MET A 116 12.76 -20.27 16.17
CA MET A 116 13.24 -19.23 17.07
C MET A 116 12.08 -18.45 17.67
N ASP A 117 12.21 -18.06 18.94
CA ASP A 117 11.28 -17.11 19.55
C ASP A 117 11.27 -15.78 18.78
N LYS A 118 10.08 -15.20 18.60
CA LYS A 118 9.87 -13.97 17.83
C LYS A 118 10.59 -12.76 18.45
N GLY A 119 10.68 -12.70 19.78
CA GLY A 119 11.43 -11.66 20.48
C GLY A 119 12.93 -11.77 20.23
N ALA A 120 13.47 -12.98 20.39
CA ALA A 120 14.88 -13.26 20.11
C ALA A 120 15.27 -12.97 18.65
N LEU A 121 14.42 -13.33 17.69
CA LEU A 121 14.62 -13.01 16.27
C LEU A 121 14.63 -11.50 16.02
N LYS A 122 13.71 -10.76 16.64
CA LYS A 122 13.67 -9.29 16.55
C LYS A 122 14.97 -8.65 17.05
N ASP A 123 15.46 -9.14 18.18
CA ASP A 123 16.67 -8.63 18.79
C ASP A 123 17.92 -8.97 17.96
N ALA A 124 17.95 -10.17 17.36
CA ALA A 124 19.01 -10.57 16.44
C ALA A 124 19.05 -9.68 15.19
N ILE A 125 17.91 -9.47 14.53
CA ILE A 125 17.79 -8.54 13.39
C ILE A 125 18.25 -7.13 13.80
N SER A 126 17.82 -6.65 14.97
CA SER A 126 18.21 -5.34 15.50
C SER A 126 19.72 -5.21 15.72
N ARG A 127 20.39 -6.26 16.23
CA ARG A 127 21.87 -6.28 16.40
C ARG A 127 22.60 -6.34 15.06
N LEU A 128 22.13 -7.16 14.12
CA LEU A 128 22.69 -7.24 12.76
C LEU A 128 22.57 -5.89 12.04
N ASP A 129 21.40 -5.24 12.10
CA ASP A 129 21.11 -3.93 11.51
C ASP A 129 22.00 -2.84 12.15
N ARG A 130 22.11 -2.80 13.48
CA ARG A 130 23.01 -1.88 14.20
C ARG A 130 24.49 -2.11 13.90
N SER A 131 24.89 -3.34 13.62
CA SER A 131 26.25 -3.71 13.23
C SER A 131 26.52 -3.51 11.74
N LEU A 132 25.55 -3.02 10.96
CA LEU A 132 25.63 -2.87 9.50
C LEU A 132 25.99 -4.17 8.77
N LEU A 133 25.53 -5.32 9.27
CA LEU A 133 25.66 -6.62 8.58
C LEU A 133 24.49 -6.91 7.65
N ILE A 134 23.39 -6.16 7.81
CA ILE A 134 22.23 -6.19 6.94
C ILE A 134 21.81 -4.76 6.59
N VAL A 135 21.20 -4.61 5.42
CA VAL A 135 20.52 -3.38 4.98
C VAL A 135 19.07 -3.71 4.64
N ARG A 136 18.26 -2.66 4.45
CA ARG A 136 16.90 -2.81 3.97
C ARG A 136 16.93 -2.92 2.45
N ASP A 137 16.48 -4.07 1.99
CA ASP A 137 16.42 -4.37 0.59
C ASP A 137 15.27 -3.62 -0.09
N PHE A 138 15.44 -3.32 -1.36
CA PHE A 138 14.40 -2.70 -2.16
C PHE A 138 13.65 -3.78 -2.95
N SER A 139 12.32 -3.78 -2.87
CA SER A 139 11.51 -4.74 -3.65
C SER A 139 10.81 -4.09 -4.83
N GLU A 140 10.01 -3.04 -4.58
CA GLU A 140 9.28 -2.33 -5.64
C GLU A 140 9.10 -0.84 -5.30
N ARG A 141 8.84 -0.48 -4.03
CA ARG A 141 8.74 0.90 -3.52
C ARG A 141 9.02 0.98 -2.01
N GLU A 142 9.34 2.18 -1.55
CA GLU A 142 9.47 2.57 -0.14
C GLU A 142 8.15 3.25 0.33
N ASP A 143 7.11 2.44 0.56
CA ASP A 143 5.82 2.93 1.07
C ASP A 143 5.72 2.73 2.59
N TRP A 144 5.07 3.66 3.29
CA TRP A 144 4.88 3.53 4.73
C TRP A 144 3.98 2.32 5.06
N GLY A 145 4.44 1.44 5.96
CA GLY A 145 3.70 0.27 6.41
C GLY A 145 4.01 -1.04 5.66
N THR A 146 4.91 -1.02 4.67
CA THR A 146 5.45 -2.26 4.10
C THR A 146 6.36 -2.97 5.11
N GLU A 147 6.31 -4.30 5.13
CA GLU A 147 7.23 -5.08 5.94
C GLU A 147 8.64 -4.94 5.35
N ASN A 148 9.64 -4.61 6.18
CA ASN A 148 11.01 -4.54 5.70
C ASN A 148 11.48 -5.92 5.21
N THR A 149 12.05 -5.95 4.01
CA THR A 149 12.92 -7.03 3.56
C THR A 149 14.36 -6.66 3.93
N TYR A 150 15.10 -7.61 4.48
CA TYR A 150 16.50 -7.42 4.84
C TYR A 150 17.39 -8.21 3.89
N SER A 151 18.49 -7.62 3.44
CA SER A 151 19.54 -8.28 2.66
C SER A 151 20.88 -8.18 3.39
N VAL A 152 21.77 -9.15 3.17
CA VAL A 152 23.11 -9.14 3.79
C VAL A 152 23.95 -8.05 3.14
N TYR A 153 24.58 -7.22 3.98
CA TYR A 153 25.46 -6.16 3.52
C TYR A 153 26.91 -6.56 3.69
N ARG A 154 27.65 -6.58 2.57
CA ARG A 154 29.08 -6.90 2.51
C ARG A 154 29.85 -5.65 2.06
N PRO A 155 30.30 -4.80 2.99
CA PRO A 155 30.95 -3.54 2.64
C PRO A 155 32.27 -3.77 1.92
N SER A 156 32.57 -2.92 0.94
CA SER A 156 33.89 -2.91 0.31
C SER A 156 34.89 -2.13 1.18
N PRO A 157 36.20 -2.46 1.16
CA PRO A 157 37.19 -1.63 1.85
C PRO A 157 37.11 -0.18 1.35
N PRO A 158 36.96 0.82 2.25
CA PRO A 158 36.84 2.20 1.82
C PRO A 158 38.12 2.67 1.13
N GLN A 159 37.98 3.51 0.12
CA GLN A 159 39.12 4.23 -0.45
C GLN A 159 39.48 5.40 0.46
N GLY A 160 40.77 5.57 0.76
CA GLY A 160 41.24 6.67 1.59
C GLY A 160 40.97 6.48 3.09
N ASP A 161 40.97 7.59 3.82
CA ASP A 161 40.70 7.62 5.26
C ASP A 161 39.21 7.95 5.49
N PRO A 162 38.39 6.97 5.94
CA PRO A 162 36.95 7.18 6.10
C PRO A 162 36.62 8.30 7.08
N VAL A 163 37.46 8.55 8.11
CA VAL A 163 37.21 9.62 9.08
C VAL A 163 37.42 10.98 8.42
N LYS A 164 38.52 11.15 7.69
CA LYS A 164 38.83 12.41 6.99
C LYS A 164 37.76 12.75 5.96
N ASP A 165 37.34 11.76 5.17
CA ASP A 165 36.36 11.95 4.11
C ASP A 165 35.00 12.36 4.67
N LEU A 166 34.48 11.57 5.64
CA LEU A 166 33.19 11.84 6.28
C LEU A 166 33.19 13.19 7.00
N LEU A 167 34.29 13.52 7.68
CA LEU A 167 34.41 14.79 8.41
C LEU A 167 34.50 15.99 7.46
N THR A 168 35.30 15.88 6.40
CA THR A 168 35.40 16.93 5.37
C THR A 168 34.03 17.22 4.77
N ARG A 169 33.30 16.17 4.38
CA ARG A 169 31.94 16.32 3.85
C ARG A 169 31.00 16.94 4.87
N ALA A 170 31.00 16.46 6.11
CA ALA A 170 30.10 16.97 7.15
C ALA A 170 30.34 18.45 7.46
N ILE A 171 31.61 18.90 7.50
CA ILE A 171 31.92 20.33 7.70
C ILE A 171 31.55 21.14 6.45
N ARG A 172 31.79 20.63 5.25
CA ARG A 172 31.36 21.30 4.01
C ARG A 172 29.84 21.48 3.95
N ALA A 173 29.09 20.42 4.25
CA ALA A 173 27.63 20.42 4.13
C ALA A 173 26.93 21.22 5.24
N TYR A 174 27.35 21.02 6.49
CA TYR A 174 26.64 21.53 7.66
C TYR A 174 27.39 22.66 8.38
N GLY A 175 28.65 22.92 8.00
CA GLY A 175 29.50 23.94 8.62
C GLY A 175 29.05 25.37 8.30
N PRO A 176 29.32 26.37 9.17
CA PRO A 176 29.97 26.24 10.47
C PRO A 176 29.19 25.36 11.43
N ILE A 177 29.80 24.38 12.12
CA ILE A 177 29.09 23.38 12.93
C ILE A 177 29.87 23.05 14.21
N PRO A 178 29.22 22.86 15.38
CA PRO A 178 29.92 22.41 16.59
C PRO A 178 30.52 21.01 16.44
N ALA A 179 31.71 20.78 17.00
CA ALA A 179 32.33 19.44 17.06
C ALA A 179 31.41 18.39 17.71
N SER A 180 30.61 18.81 18.71
CA SER A 180 29.61 17.97 19.36
C SER A 180 28.53 17.45 18.41
N ALA A 181 28.14 18.23 17.39
CA ALA A 181 27.16 17.84 16.38
C ALA A 181 27.79 16.89 15.34
N LEU A 182 29.04 17.12 14.94
CA LEU A 182 29.79 16.25 14.02
C LEU A 182 29.92 14.81 14.54
N ARG A 183 30.01 14.62 15.87
CA ARG A 183 29.96 13.30 16.51
C ARG A 183 28.70 12.51 16.16
N PHE A 184 27.57 13.17 15.91
CA PHE A 184 26.32 12.50 15.50
C PHE A 184 26.27 12.18 14.00
N LEU A 185 27.12 12.82 13.18
CA LEU A 185 27.16 12.63 11.73
C LEU A 185 28.23 11.60 11.30
N VAL A 186 29.40 11.61 11.95
CA VAL A 186 30.56 10.78 11.57
C VAL A 186 30.75 9.55 12.49
N ASP A 187 30.13 9.56 13.68
CA ASP A 187 30.18 8.46 14.66
C ASP A 187 31.59 8.14 15.22
N VAL A 188 32.40 9.19 15.43
CA VAL A 188 33.75 9.10 16.03
C VAL A 188 33.89 9.94 17.31
N PRO A 189 34.87 9.65 18.19
CA PRO A 189 35.14 10.45 19.39
C PRO A 189 35.51 11.92 19.09
N LEU A 190 35.27 12.82 20.07
CA LEU A 190 35.50 14.27 19.91
C LEU A 190 36.99 14.63 19.70
N ASP A 191 37.88 13.96 20.42
CA ASP A 191 39.33 14.15 20.29
C ASP A 191 39.84 13.80 18.89
N VAL A 192 39.24 12.78 18.26
CA VAL A 192 39.51 12.43 16.87
C VAL A 192 38.98 13.52 15.93
N ILE A 193 37.76 14.02 16.16
CA ILE A 193 37.18 15.12 15.37
C ILE A 193 38.10 16.35 15.40
N ASP A 194 38.52 16.80 16.57
CA ASP A 194 39.34 18.01 16.73
C ASP A 194 40.74 17.87 16.13
N ALA A 195 41.32 16.67 16.17
CA ALA A 195 42.60 16.39 15.52
C ALA A 195 42.45 16.36 13.99
N THR A 196 41.49 15.60 13.49
CA THR A 196 41.27 15.43 12.05
C THR A 196 40.79 16.71 11.38
N ALA A 197 39.93 17.51 12.04
CA ALA A 197 39.46 18.80 11.52
C ALA A 197 40.63 19.75 11.19
N ARG A 198 41.65 19.80 12.06
CA ARG A 198 42.86 20.59 11.82
C ARG A 198 43.69 20.07 10.65
N GLU A 199 43.78 18.75 10.49
CA GLU A 199 44.52 18.13 9.39
C GLU A 199 43.87 18.38 8.02
N ILE A 200 42.54 18.46 7.95
CA ILE A 200 41.79 18.70 6.70
C ILE A 200 41.63 20.19 6.38
N GLY A 201 42.19 21.09 7.19
CA GLY A 201 42.13 22.54 6.96
C GLY A 201 40.80 23.18 7.37
N ALA A 202 40.14 22.65 8.41
CA ALA A 202 39.05 23.34 9.08
C ALA A 202 39.57 24.22 10.22
N GLU A 203 38.91 25.35 10.41
CA GLU A 203 39.21 26.36 11.43
C GLU A 203 38.02 26.55 12.39
N THR A 204 38.34 27.00 13.61
CA THR A 204 37.34 27.29 14.63
C THR A 204 36.97 28.77 14.61
N ILE A 205 35.70 29.06 14.37
CA ILE A 205 35.10 30.40 14.51
C ILE A 205 34.22 30.48 15.76
N THR A 206 33.97 31.70 16.23
CA THR A 206 33.15 31.95 17.43
C THR A 206 31.81 32.57 17.03
N ILE A 207 30.69 32.01 17.50
CA ILE A 207 29.34 32.43 17.13
C ILE A 207 28.59 33.01 18.33
N GLY A 208 28.06 34.22 18.15
CA GLY A 208 27.17 34.93 19.09
C GLY A 208 27.78 35.26 20.45
N ASP A 209 26.97 35.87 21.31
CA ASP A 209 27.37 36.32 22.65
C ASP A 209 27.75 35.16 23.59
N GLY A 210 27.21 33.97 23.32
CA GLY A 210 27.54 32.73 24.05
C GLY A 210 28.91 32.15 23.69
N GLN A 211 29.65 32.78 22.78
CA GLN A 211 30.96 32.34 22.30
C GLN A 211 31.00 30.86 21.89
N VAL A 212 29.99 30.40 21.15
CA VAL A 212 29.91 29.01 20.72
C VAL A 212 30.95 28.74 19.63
N GLN A 213 31.84 27.79 19.88
CA GLN A 213 32.86 27.39 18.92
C GLN A 213 32.27 26.46 17.85
N MET A 214 32.51 26.80 16.59
CA MET A 214 32.06 26.03 15.43
C MET A 214 33.21 25.83 14.44
N LEU A 215 33.25 24.66 13.82
CA LEU A 215 34.21 24.29 12.78
C LEU A 215 33.65 24.65 11.40
N VAL A 216 34.47 25.28 10.58
CA VAL A 216 34.18 25.66 9.19
C VAL A 216 35.45 25.45 8.35
N MET A 217 35.33 25.19 7.06
CA MET A 217 36.52 25.10 6.20
C MET A 217 37.15 26.48 6.02
N SER A 218 38.48 26.57 6.04
CA SER A 218 39.19 27.86 5.99
C SER A 218 38.79 28.74 4.81
N ASP A 219 38.55 28.14 3.63
CA ASP A 219 38.14 28.82 2.41
C ASP A 219 36.68 29.32 2.44
N GLU A 220 35.88 28.88 3.40
CA GLU A 220 34.48 29.31 3.59
C GLU A 220 34.35 30.51 4.53
N ILE A 221 35.39 30.83 5.32
CA ILE A 221 35.35 31.96 6.27
C ILE A 221 35.06 33.29 5.57
N PRO A 222 35.71 33.65 4.43
CA PRO A 222 35.41 34.90 3.73
C PRO A 222 33.96 34.96 3.20
N LEU A 223 33.32 33.81 2.97
CA LEU A 223 31.95 33.75 2.47
C LEU A 223 30.89 34.06 3.55
N LEU A 224 31.29 34.09 4.81
CA LEU A 224 30.45 34.48 5.95
C LEU A 224 30.36 36.00 6.13
N GLU A 225 31.25 36.78 5.52
CA GLU A 225 31.29 38.25 5.70
C GLU A 225 30.16 38.97 4.99
N ASP A 226 29.69 38.46 3.84
CA ASP A 226 28.60 39.04 3.05
C ASP A 226 27.59 37.97 2.62
N VAL A 227 26.72 37.59 3.56
CA VAL A 227 25.61 36.67 3.31
C VAL A 227 24.35 37.50 3.02
N PRO A 228 23.87 37.56 1.76
CA PRO A 228 22.68 38.31 1.41
C PRO A 228 21.44 37.65 2.03
N VAL A 229 20.44 38.48 2.30
CA VAL A 229 19.10 38.02 2.67
C VAL A 229 18.40 37.58 1.38
N GLU A 230 18.04 36.31 1.32
CA GLU A 230 17.26 35.75 0.22
C GLU A 230 15.81 35.59 0.69
N ASP A 231 14.86 36.09 -0.11
CA ASP A 231 13.47 35.73 0.08
C ASP A 231 13.27 34.30 -0.43
N ARG A 232 12.76 33.43 0.45
CA ARG A 232 12.61 32.00 0.18
C ARG A 232 11.13 31.62 0.23
N PRO A 233 10.65 30.78 -0.70
CA PRO A 233 9.30 30.28 -0.60
C PRO A 233 9.16 29.38 0.63
N LEU A 234 7.93 29.28 1.12
CA LEU A 234 7.58 28.31 2.14
C LEU A 234 7.66 26.89 1.54
N LYS A 235 8.27 25.95 2.25
CA LYS A 235 8.37 24.54 1.84
C LYS A 235 7.84 23.61 2.92
N VAL A 236 7.27 22.48 2.50
CA VAL A 236 6.99 21.33 3.38
C VAL A 236 8.21 20.42 3.35
N ILE A 237 8.78 20.12 4.51
CA ILE A 237 9.96 19.27 4.64
C ILE A 237 9.73 18.19 5.71
N ALA A 238 10.49 17.10 5.68
CA ALA A 238 10.37 16.06 6.69
C ALA A 238 11.14 16.42 7.96
N LEU A 239 10.79 15.78 9.10
CA LEU A 239 11.54 15.95 10.35
C LEU A 239 13.00 15.49 10.27
N SER A 240 13.33 14.73 9.23
CA SER A 240 14.67 14.22 8.97
C SER A 240 15.53 15.13 8.12
N ASP A 241 14.96 16.24 7.63
CA ASP A 241 15.62 17.17 6.72
C ASP A 241 16.94 17.71 7.33
N PRO A 242 18.03 17.78 6.55
CA PRO A 242 19.33 18.19 7.05
C PRO A 242 19.34 19.60 7.66
N ASP A 243 18.52 20.52 7.15
CA ASP A 243 18.61 21.94 7.50
C ASP A 243 17.79 22.29 8.77
N ILE A 244 16.91 21.40 9.24
CA ILE A 244 16.09 21.66 10.43
C ILE A 244 16.66 21.09 11.72
N GLY A 245 17.82 20.41 11.66
CA GLY A 245 18.38 19.69 12.80
C GLY A 245 18.57 20.58 14.04
N SER A 246 18.90 21.86 13.85
CA SER A 246 19.04 22.86 14.92
C SER A 246 17.70 23.30 15.54
N LYS A 247 16.59 23.10 14.82
CA LYS A 247 15.22 23.51 15.21
C LYS A 247 14.41 22.41 15.88
N TRP A 248 14.99 21.21 16.07
CA TRP A 248 14.28 20.08 16.68
C TRP A 248 13.63 20.42 18.02
N ALA A 249 14.35 21.11 18.92
CA ALA A 249 13.81 21.49 20.23
C ALA A 249 12.62 22.46 20.12
N GLU A 250 12.68 23.41 19.18
CA GLU A 250 11.59 24.35 18.89
C GLU A 250 10.37 23.60 18.36
N ILE A 251 10.57 22.76 17.34
CA ILE A 251 9.51 21.97 16.69
C ILE A 251 8.85 21.04 17.71
N ALA A 252 9.63 20.29 18.48
CA ALA A 252 9.12 19.38 19.51
C ALA A 252 8.36 20.12 20.62
N SER A 253 8.82 21.32 21.02
CA SER A 253 8.11 22.12 22.02
C SER A 253 6.77 22.67 21.50
N ARG A 254 6.67 22.97 20.21
CA ARG A 254 5.48 23.59 19.61
C ARG A 254 4.42 22.57 19.21
N TYR A 255 4.84 21.44 18.66
CA TYR A 255 3.94 20.47 18.03
C TYR A 255 3.93 19.09 18.70
N GLY A 256 4.83 18.87 19.68
CA GLY A 256 4.97 17.60 20.39
C GLY A 256 5.48 16.47 19.50
N ASP A 257 5.11 15.24 19.87
CA ASP A 257 5.51 14.00 19.17
C ASP A 257 4.50 13.59 18.07
N LYS A 258 3.73 14.56 17.55
CA LYS A 258 2.80 14.31 16.44
C LYS A 258 3.56 13.95 15.16
N TRP A 259 2.89 13.24 14.25
CA TRP A 259 3.40 12.99 12.90
C TRP A 259 3.26 14.25 12.05
N ILE A 260 4.27 15.12 12.15
CA ILE A 260 4.25 16.42 11.48
C ILE A 260 5.30 16.58 10.40
N TYR A 261 4.99 17.41 9.43
CA TYR A 261 5.89 17.94 8.42
C TYR A 261 6.00 19.46 8.63
N PRO A 262 7.17 19.98 9.07
CA PRO A 262 7.36 21.41 9.25
C PRO A 262 7.13 22.21 7.96
N LEU A 263 6.50 23.38 8.12
CA LEU A 263 6.43 24.42 7.10
C LEU A 263 7.53 25.44 7.38
N VAL A 264 8.51 25.55 6.48
CA VAL A 264 9.72 26.33 6.72
C VAL A 264 9.97 27.34 5.63
N ARG A 265 10.28 28.57 6.04
CA ARG A 265 10.76 29.67 5.19
C ARG A 265 12.22 29.94 5.55
N GLY A 266 13.14 29.44 4.74
CA GLY A 266 14.56 29.49 5.05
C GLY A 266 14.87 28.72 6.33
N ASN A 267 15.19 29.42 7.43
CA ASN A 267 15.45 28.81 8.74
C ASN A 267 14.31 29.04 9.75
N THR A 268 13.21 29.64 9.31
CA THR A 268 12.10 29.99 10.18
C THR A 268 11.02 28.94 10.05
N VAL A 269 10.63 28.32 11.17
CA VAL A 269 9.49 27.41 11.24
C VAL A 269 8.22 28.25 11.34
N CYS A 270 7.44 28.28 10.27
CA CYS A 270 6.23 29.11 10.13
C CYS A 270 4.93 28.34 10.42
N GLY A 271 5.03 27.03 10.67
CA GLY A 271 3.89 26.14 10.83
C GLY A 271 4.28 24.67 10.78
N ALA A 272 3.28 23.80 10.81
CA ALA A 272 3.44 22.36 10.60
C ALA A 272 2.15 21.74 10.04
N LEU A 273 2.32 20.67 9.26
CA LEU A 273 1.22 19.85 8.75
C LEU A 273 1.21 18.51 9.48
N GLU A 274 0.08 18.14 10.10
CA GLU A 274 -0.16 16.74 10.48
C GLU A 274 -0.72 16.02 9.25
N MET A 275 0.07 15.12 8.64
CA MET A 275 -0.23 14.57 7.32
C MET A 275 -0.05 13.06 7.22
N TRP A 276 -0.94 12.40 6.47
CA TRP A 276 -0.93 10.96 6.21
C TRP A 276 -1.04 10.66 4.72
N GLU A 277 -0.22 9.73 4.23
CA GLU A 277 -0.41 9.13 2.91
C GLU A 277 -1.50 8.06 3.00
N MET A 278 -2.65 8.32 2.38
CA MET A 278 -3.74 7.33 2.28
C MET A 278 -3.63 6.57 0.95
N SER A 279 -4.37 5.47 0.81
CA SER A 279 -4.34 4.63 -0.39
C SER A 279 -4.68 5.39 -1.69
N GLY A 280 -5.51 6.44 -1.63
CA GLY A 280 -5.94 7.23 -2.80
C GLY A 280 -5.66 8.74 -2.75
N CYS A 281 -5.28 9.31 -1.61
CA CYS A 281 -5.04 10.75 -1.47
C CYS A 281 -4.03 11.04 -0.36
N VAL A 282 -3.49 12.25 -0.33
CA VAL A 282 -2.78 12.79 0.84
C VAL A 282 -3.80 13.48 1.75
N GLU A 283 -3.85 13.10 3.02
CA GLU A 283 -4.66 13.79 4.02
C GLU A 283 -3.78 14.72 4.85
N VAL A 284 -4.05 16.02 4.79
CA VAL A 284 -3.62 17.01 5.79
C VAL A 284 -4.72 17.07 6.85
N ARG A 285 -4.48 16.38 7.96
CA ARG A 285 -5.42 16.30 9.07
C ARG A 285 -5.53 17.64 9.79
N ALA A 286 -4.39 18.28 10.03
CA ALA A 286 -4.33 19.61 10.63
C ALA A 286 -3.21 20.43 10.01
N MET A 287 -3.49 21.71 9.80
CA MET A 287 -2.54 22.72 9.34
C MET A 287 -2.40 23.79 10.40
N ASP A 288 -1.31 23.72 11.16
CA ASP A 288 -0.95 24.73 12.15
C ASP A 288 -0.04 25.77 11.49
N LEU A 289 -0.36 27.06 11.64
CA LEU A 289 0.42 28.18 11.09
C LEU A 289 0.66 29.24 12.18
N ASP A 290 1.73 30.02 12.05
CA ASP A 290 2.02 31.11 12.99
C ASP A 290 0.98 32.25 12.91
N SER A 291 0.39 32.42 11.73
CA SER A 291 -0.65 33.42 11.48
C SER A 291 -1.55 33.00 10.31
N PRO A 292 -2.81 33.46 10.26
CA PRO A 292 -3.73 33.20 9.15
C PRO A 292 -3.23 33.69 7.79
N GLU A 293 -2.42 34.75 7.77
CA GLU A 293 -1.88 35.35 6.54
C GLU A 293 -0.94 34.41 5.77
N LEU A 294 -0.39 33.39 6.43
CA LEU A 294 0.48 32.39 5.82
C LEU A 294 -0.28 31.31 5.05
N LEU A 295 -1.61 31.26 5.16
CA LEU A 295 -2.41 30.20 4.53
C LEU A 295 -2.16 30.09 3.00
N PRO A 296 -2.15 31.18 2.21
CA PRO A 296 -1.87 31.07 0.77
C PRO A 296 -0.47 30.50 0.46
N ASP A 297 0.54 30.83 1.27
CA ASP A 297 1.90 30.29 1.12
C ASP A 297 1.95 28.80 1.50
N ALA A 298 1.22 28.40 2.55
CA ALA A 298 1.12 27.01 2.97
C ALA A 298 0.46 26.14 1.90
N LEU A 299 -0.61 26.63 1.27
CA LEU A 299 -1.28 25.92 0.17
C LEU A 299 -0.36 25.78 -1.06
N ARG A 300 0.45 26.80 -1.39
CA ARG A 300 1.50 26.69 -2.42
C ARG A 300 2.60 25.68 -2.05
N ALA A 301 3.00 25.64 -0.78
CA ALA A 301 3.98 24.67 -0.30
C ALA A 301 3.45 23.22 -0.44
N ILE A 302 2.17 23.01 -0.14
CA ILE A 302 1.48 21.74 -0.34
C ILE A 302 1.44 21.37 -1.83
N ASP A 303 1.20 22.33 -2.74
CA ASP A 303 1.23 22.06 -4.18
C ASP A 303 2.60 21.57 -4.67
N GLY A 304 3.67 22.17 -4.14
CA GLY A 304 5.05 21.74 -4.38
C GLY A 304 5.27 20.31 -3.90
N MET A 305 4.93 20.03 -2.64
CA MET A 305 5.00 18.68 -2.06
C MET A 305 4.16 17.65 -2.84
N MET A 306 2.97 18.03 -3.32
CA MET A 306 2.13 17.15 -4.13
C MET A 306 2.76 16.79 -5.48
N GLY A 307 3.78 17.54 -5.95
CA GLY A 307 4.59 17.14 -7.09
C GLY A 307 5.30 15.80 -6.89
N PHE A 308 5.84 15.56 -5.69
CA PHE A 308 6.42 14.27 -5.31
C PHE A 308 5.35 13.16 -5.25
N TYR A 309 4.23 13.41 -4.58
CA TYR A 309 3.17 12.41 -4.45
C TYR A 309 2.51 12.03 -5.80
N ARG A 310 2.50 12.94 -6.79
CA ARG A 310 2.04 12.64 -8.16
C ARG A 310 2.91 11.59 -8.85
N MET A 311 4.21 11.52 -8.55
CA MET A 311 5.11 10.46 -9.03
C MET A 311 4.76 9.11 -8.36
N LYS A 312 4.32 9.14 -7.10
CA LYS A 312 3.76 7.97 -6.39
C LYS A 312 2.36 7.55 -6.88
N GLY A 313 1.76 8.30 -7.79
CA GLY A 313 0.42 8.04 -8.33
C GLY A 313 -0.72 8.59 -7.46
N ILE A 314 -0.42 9.57 -6.59
CA ILE A 314 -1.42 10.28 -5.79
C ILE A 314 -1.47 11.75 -6.23
N ASP A 315 -2.62 12.19 -6.71
CA ASP A 315 -2.83 13.53 -7.28
C ASP A 315 -3.96 14.31 -6.60
N VAL A 316 -4.49 13.78 -5.49
CA VAL A 316 -5.51 14.44 -4.65
C VAL A 316 -4.94 14.68 -3.26
N VAL A 317 -5.11 15.90 -2.76
CA VAL A 317 -4.86 16.28 -1.37
C VAL A 317 -6.15 16.79 -0.75
N ARG A 318 -6.39 16.45 0.52
CA ARG A 318 -7.49 17.02 1.30
C ARG A 318 -7.00 17.65 2.60
N VAL A 319 -7.69 18.68 3.07
CA VAL A 319 -7.42 19.44 4.29
C VAL A 319 -8.66 19.41 5.17
N ARG A 320 -8.51 18.92 6.40
CA ARG A 320 -9.61 18.79 7.37
C ARG A 320 -9.67 19.90 8.41
N GLU A 321 -8.53 20.48 8.78
CA GLU A 321 -8.47 21.47 9.84
C GLU A 321 -7.38 22.50 9.50
N VAL A 322 -7.67 23.78 9.77
CA VAL A 322 -6.72 24.90 9.63
C VAL A 322 -6.76 25.72 10.91
N LEU A 323 -5.60 25.92 11.55
CA LEU A 323 -5.45 26.72 12.77
C LEU A 323 -6.44 26.31 13.88
N GLY A 324 -6.58 25.01 14.12
CA GLY A 324 -7.51 24.48 15.13
C GLY A 324 -8.99 24.60 14.78
N THR A 325 -9.33 25.05 13.56
CA THR A 325 -10.71 25.20 13.08
C THR A 325 -11.02 24.12 12.05
N ASP A 326 -12.11 23.39 12.24
CA ASP A 326 -12.59 22.40 11.29
C ASP A 326 -12.87 23.04 9.92
N ALA A 327 -12.57 22.32 8.84
CA ALA A 327 -12.73 22.80 7.47
C ALA A 327 -14.18 23.25 7.16
N ALA A 328 -15.19 22.67 7.81
CA ALA A 328 -16.58 23.10 7.67
C ALA A 328 -16.87 24.47 8.30
N ASP A 329 -16.07 24.88 9.28
CA ASP A 329 -16.30 26.07 10.12
C ASP A 329 -15.33 27.23 9.81
N LEU A 330 -14.51 27.14 8.76
CA LEU A 330 -13.58 28.19 8.37
C LEU A 330 -14.29 29.53 8.12
N ASP A 331 -13.60 30.65 8.40
CA ASP A 331 -14.12 31.98 8.11
C ASP A 331 -14.09 32.30 6.60
N GLU A 332 -14.80 33.37 6.20
CA GLU A 332 -14.93 33.73 4.78
C GLU A 332 -13.59 34.01 4.08
N GLY A 333 -12.63 34.60 4.81
CA GLY A 333 -11.29 34.87 4.27
C GLY A 333 -10.51 33.59 3.99
N GLN A 334 -10.57 32.63 4.93
CA GLN A 334 -9.96 31.32 4.77
C GLN A 334 -10.62 30.50 3.65
N ARG A 335 -11.96 30.54 3.53
CA ARG A 335 -12.69 29.86 2.44
C ARG A 335 -12.29 30.42 1.08
N HIS A 336 -12.20 31.74 0.95
CA HIS A 336 -11.71 32.37 -0.28
C HIS A 336 -10.27 31.95 -0.60
N ALA A 337 -9.37 31.94 0.39
CA ALA A 337 -8.00 31.49 0.18
C ALA A 337 -7.90 30.03 -0.30
N MET A 338 -8.76 29.14 0.23
CA MET A 338 -8.88 27.76 -0.23
C MET A 338 -9.37 27.70 -1.69
N ALA A 339 -10.47 28.38 -2.00
CA ALA A 339 -11.07 28.39 -3.34
C ALA A 339 -10.14 28.99 -4.40
N ASP A 340 -9.49 30.13 -4.10
CA ASP A 340 -8.52 30.80 -4.98
C ASP A 340 -7.29 29.92 -5.26
N SER A 341 -6.96 29.06 -4.30
CA SER A 341 -5.89 28.06 -4.41
C SER A 341 -6.35 26.76 -5.08
N GLY A 342 -7.59 26.70 -5.57
CA GLY A 342 -8.16 25.57 -6.34
C GLY A 342 -8.69 24.41 -5.50
N TYR A 343 -8.95 24.62 -4.21
CA TYR A 343 -9.62 23.63 -3.37
C TYR A 343 -11.14 23.76 -3.49
N ALA A 344 -11.83 22.62 -3.61
CA ALA A 344 -13.28 22.53 -3.54
C ALA A 344 -13.71 21.92 -2.22
N PHE A 345 -14.77 22.46 -1.62
CA PHE A 345 -15.37 21.93 -0.40
C PHE A 345 -16.27 20.72 -0.71
N VAL A 346 -16.02 19.59 -0.04
CA VAL A 346 -16.74 18.34 -0.24
C VAL A 346 -16.73 17.51 1.05
N ASN A 347 -17.87 16.94 1.44
CA ASN A 347 -18.01 16.08 2.63
C ASN A 347 -17.39 16.63 3.94
N GLY A 348 -17.47 17.95 4.15
CA GLY A 348 -16.95 18.60 5.36
C GLY A 348 -15.46 18.95 5.33
N PHE A 349 -14.76 18.77 4.21
CA PHE A 349 -13.35 19.12 4.06
C PHE A 349 -13.05 19.79 2.72
N TYR A 350 -11.89 20.44 2.60
CA TYR A 350 -11.41 21.00 1.34
C TYR A 350 -10.51 19.99 0.62
N ALA A 351 -10.72 19.79 -0.68
CA ALA A 351 -9.89 18.91 -1.49
C ALA A 351 -9.45 19.57 -2.79
N LYS A 352 -8.24 19.24 -3.25
CA LYS A 352 -7.66 19.71 -4.51
C LYS A 352 -7.06 18.54 -5.27
N GLY A 353 -7.18 18.58 -6.58
CA GLY A 353 -6.68 17.54 -7.49
C GLY A 353 -7.69 17.19 -8.56
N ARG A 354 -7.43 16.10 -9.31
CA ARG A 354 -8.38 15.58 -10.30
C ARG A 354 -9.48 14.80 -9.59
N PHE A 355 -10.62 15.41 -9.30
CA PHE A 355 -11.78 14.68 -8.77
C PHE A 355 -13.10 15.37 -9.12
N GLU A 356 -14.19 14.62 -9.00
CA GLU A 356 -15.54 15.10 -9.25
C GLU A 356 -16.21 15.51 -7.92
N PRO A 357 -16.63 16.78 -7.76
CA PRO A 357 -17.25 17.29 -6.54
C PRO A 357 -18.75 16.93 -6.51
N TRP A 358 -19.04 15.62 -6.54
CA TRP A 358 -20.39 15.08 -6.51
C TRP A 358 -20.51 14.01 -5.44
N THR A 359 -21.64 13.99 -4.74
CA THR A 359 -21.91 13.11 -3.60
C THR A 359 -23.27 12.44 -3.76
N MET A 360 -23.44 11.30 -3.11
CA MET A 360 -24.71 10.58 -2.96
C MET A 360 -24.81 9.98 -1.55
N THR A 361 -26.03 9.67 -1.14
CA THR A 361 -26.32 8.98 0.11
C THR A 361 -25.89 7.50 0.06
N MET A 362 -25.74 6.87 1.22
CA MET A 362 -25.49 5.42 1.29
C MET A 362 -26.62 4.60 0.61
N ASP A 363 -27.87 5.05 0.74
CA ASP A 363 -29.02 4.38 0.10
C ASP A 363 -28.94 4.45 -1.44
N GLU A 364 -28.47 5.57 -1.99
CA GLU A 364 -28.22 5.71 -3.43
C GLU A 364 -27.06 4.83 -3.89
N MET A 365 -25.94 4.83 -3.15
CA MET A 365 -24.79 3.98 -3.46
C MET A 365 -25.16 2.49 -3.45
N LEU A 366 -25.91 2.03 -2.45
CA LEU A 366 -26.41 0.65 -2.40
C LEU A 366 -27.38 0.36 -3.55
N SER A 367 -28.28 1.29 -3.88
CA SER A 367 -29.20 1.13 -5.02
C SER A 367 -28.44 1.01 -6.35
N TYR A 368 -27.41 1.84 -6.54
CA TYR A 368 -26.51 1.78 -7.69
C TYR A 368 -25.80 0.43 -7.79
N VAL A 369 -25.14 0.00 -6.71
CA VAL A 369 -24.45 -1.30 -6.65
C VAL A 369 -25.43 -2.43 -6.93
N PHE A 370 -26.61 -2.47 -6.29
CA PHE A 370 -27.60 -3.53 -6.51
C PHE A 370 -28.12 -3.60 -7.95
N SER A 371 -28.24 -2.45 -8.62
CA SER A 371 -28.58 -2.36 -10.04
C SER A 371 -27.47 -2.97 -10.91
N LYS A 372 -26.20 -2.57 -10.70
CA LYS A 372 -25.04 -3.14 -11.42
C LYS A 372 -24.91 -4.65 -11.19
N GLN A 373 -25.27 -5.09 -9.99
CA GLN A 373 -25.27 -6.50 -9.61
C GLN A 373 -26.44 -7.32 -10.20
N ARG A 374 -27.36 -6.71 -10.95
CA ARG A 374 -28.51 -7.36 -11.58
C ARG A 374 -29.36 -8.20 -10.62
N ILE A 375 -29.53 -7.71 -9.40
CA ILE A 375 -30.29 -8.41 -8.34
C ILE A 375 -31.79 -8.42 -8.66
N SER A 376 -32.27 -7.31 -9.24
CA SER A 376 -33.67 -7.13 -9.64
C SER A 376 -34.08 -8.24 -10.60
N LYS A 377 -35.25 -8.83 -10.36
CA LYS A 377 -35.75 -10.00 -11.11
C LYS A 377 -35.76 -9.77 -12.63
N ASP A 378 -36.07 -8.55 -13.06
CA ASP A 378 -36.18 -8.18 -14.48
C ASP A 378 -34.82 -7.97 -15.17
N SER A 379 -33.75 -7.83 -14.38
CA SER A 379 -32.39 -7.56 -14.87
C SER A 379 -31.47 -8.80 -14.89
N ARG A 380 -31.91 -9.91 -14.27
CA ARG A 380 -31.15 -11.16 -14.12
C ARG A 380 -30.77 -11.75 -15.47
N PHE A 381 -29.62 -12.43 -15.51
CA PHE A 381 -29.19 -13.19 -16.66
C PHE A 381 -30.14 -14.37 -16.91
N SER A 382 -30.38 -14.65 -18.19
CA SER A 382 -31.22 -15.78 -18.61
C SER A 382 -30.57 -17.13 -18.31
N THR A 383 -29.24 -17.23 -18.44
CA THR A 383 -28.47 -18.47 -18.30
C THR A 383 -27.14 -18.23 -17.60
N VAL A 384 -26.53 -19.29 -17.05
CA VAL A 384 -25.19 -19.20 -16.42
C VAL A 384 -24.13 -18.82 -17.43
N ALA A 385 -24.20 -19.39 -18.64
CA ALA A 385 -23.25 -19.11 -19.72
C ALA A 385 -23.18 -17.61 -20.05
N LYS A 386 -24.34 -16.94 -20.10
CA LYS A 386 -24.40 -15.48 -20.31
C LYS A 386 -23.83 -14.72 -19.12
N ALA A 387 -24.17 -15.13 -17.90
CA ALA A 387 -23.65 -14.49 -16.70
C ALA A 387 -22.11 -14.52 -16.65
N VAL A 388 -21.50 -15.68 -16.93
CA VAL A 388 -20.04 -15.86 -16.93
C VAL A 388 -19.39 -15.20 -18.16
N ALA A 389 -20.07 -15.15 -19.31
CA ALA A 389 -19.57 -14.45 -20.49
C ALA A 389 -19.50 -12.94 -20.27
N ASP A 390 -20.53 -12.34 -19.65
CA ASP A 390 -20.61 -10.90 -19.42
C ASP A 390 -19.78 -10.46 -18.20
N ARG A 391 -19.67 -11.30 -17.16
CA ARG A 391 -18.98 -10.94 -15.90
C ARG A 391 -17.57 -11.50 -15.76
N GLY A 392 -17.18 -12.41 -16.64
CA GLY A 392 -15.93 -13.17 -16.54
C GLY A 392 -15.94 -14.33 -15.54
N TYR A 393 -16.74 -14.30 -14.46
CA TYR A 393 -16.80 -15.41 -13.50
C TYR A 393 -18.06 -15.40 -12.60
N MET A 394 -18.27 -16.52 -11.90
CA MET A 394 -19.23 -16.67 -10.80
C MET A 394 -18.59 -17.49 -9.67
N ARG A 395 -18.75 -17.08 -8.41
CA ARG A 395 -18.11 -17.79 -7.28
C ARG A 395 -18.77 -19.13 -6.96
N GLY A 396 -20.09 -19.23 -7.07
CA GLY A 396 -20.80 -20.46 -6.76
C GLY A 396 -22.32 -20.35 -6.77
N ASP A 397 -23.00 -21.40 -6.33
CA ASP A 397 -24.47 -21.50 -6.32
C ASP A 397 -25.18 -20.43 -5.48
N GLN A 398 -24.51 -19.96 -4.42
CA GLN A 398 -25.01 -18.87 -3.56
C GLN A 398 -25.12 -17.55 -4.32
N GLU A 399 -24.19 -17.27 -5.23
CA GLU A 399 -24.20 -16.07 -6.08
C GLU A 399 -25.19 -16.20 -7.24
N LEU A 400 -25.32 -17.43 -7.77
CA LEU A 400 -26.21 -17.76 -8.88
C LEU A 400 -27.67 -17.39 -8.61
N MET A 401 -28.17 -17.71 -7.40
CA MET A 401 -29.56 -17.48 -6.99
C MET A 401 -30.05 -16.05 -7.27
N LEU A 402 -29.18 -15.07 -7.03
CA LEU A 402 -29.56 -13.65 -7.09
C LEU A 402 -29.54 -13.10 -8.51
N ARG A 403 -28.84 -13.76 -9.44
CA ARG A 403 -28.45 -13.14 -10.72
C ARG A 403 -28.86 -13.91 -11.95
N VAL A 404 -29.26 -15.17 -11.80
CA VAL A 404 -29.57 -16.04 -12.94
C VAL A 404 -30.96 -16.64 -12.77
N ASN A 405 -31.75 -16.61 -13.84
CA ASN A 405 -33.12 -17.16 -13.85
C ASN A 405 -33.15 -18.68 -14.09
N GLU A 406 -32.15 -19.22 -14.78
CA GLU A 406 -31.97 -20.65 -14.99
C GLU A 406 -31.83 -21.39 -13.66
N LYS A 407 -32.72 -22.37 -13.41
CA LYS A 407 -32.67 -23.22 -12.22
C LYS A 407 -31.64 -24.34 -12.41
N THR A 408 -30.41 -24.10 -11.97
CA THR A 408 -29.29 -25.02 -12.15
C THR A 408 -28.28 -24.90 -11.00
N SER A 409 -27.16 -25.61 -11.10
CA SER A 409 -26.02 -25.50 -10.19
C SER A 409 -24.71 -25.40 -10.98
N MET A 410 -23.67 -24.85 -10.37
CA MET A 410 -22.35 -24.73 -10.99
C MET A 410 -21.76 -26.09 -11.32
N LYS A 411 -22.03 -27.12 -10.50
CA LYS A 411 -21.65 -28.51 -10.80
C LYS A 411 -22.24 -28.99 -12.13
N ARG A 412 -23.55 -28.80 -12.33
CA ARG A 412 -24.23 -29.17 -13.60
C ARG A 412 -23.72 -28.37 -14.80
N GLN A 413 -23.31 -27.11 -14.59
CA GLN A 413 -22.72 -26.30 -15.66
C GLN A 413 -21.31 -26.77 -16.01
N ALA A 414 -20.53 -27.21 -15.03
CA ALA A 414 -19.21 -27.79 -15.25
C ALA A 414 -19.29 -29.14 -15.96
N GLU A 415 -20.25 -30.00 -15.60
CA GLU A 415 -20.55 -31.27 -16.29
C GLU A 415 -20.95 -31.07 -17.76
N LYS A 416 -21.42 -29.88 -18.14
CA LYS A 416 -21.77 -29.49 -19.52
C LYS A 416 -20.65 -28.72 -20.24
N ASP A 417 -19.45 -28.66 -19.66
CA ASP A 417 -18.31 -27.87 -20.15
C ASP A 417 -18.61 -26.36 -20.36
N VAL A 418 -19.64 -25.82 -19.68
CA VAL A 418 -19.96 -24.38 -19.75
C VAL A 418 -18.98 -23.55 -18.94
N VAL A 419 -18.51 -24.11 -17.82
CA VAL A 419 -17.57 -23.48 -16.90
C VAL A 419 -16.50 -24.47 -16.45
N VAL A 420 -15.35 -23.93 -16.06
CA VAL A 420 -14.29 -24.64 -15.35
C VAL A 420 -14.08 -24.00 -13.98
N LYS A 421 -13.67 -24.80 -13.01
CA LYS A 421 -13.36 -24.37 -11.65
C LYS A 421 -11.87 -24.02 -11.55
N MET A 422 -11.54 -22.85 -11.03
CA MET A 422 -10.15 -22.43 -10.79
C MET A 422 -10.08 -21.34 -9.73
N THR A 423 -8.87 -21.00 -9.29
CA THR A 423 -8.66 -19.78 -8.50
C THR A 423 -8.85 -18.55 -9.41
N LEU A 424 -9.58 -17.56 -8.92
CA LEU A 424 -9.92 -16.34 -9.67
C LEU A 424 -9.13 -15.13 -9.15
N SER A 425 -9.63 -13.93 -9.47
CA SER A 425 -9.25 -12.65 -8.90
C SER A 425 -10.54 -11.89 -8.57
N PRO A 426 -11.02 -11.87 -7.30
CA PRO A 426 -10.30 -12.22 -6.07
C PRO A 426 -9.92 -13.70 -5.90
N PRO A 427 -8.92 -14.01 -5.03
CA PRO A 427 -8.14 -15.25 -5.07
C PRO A 427 -8.83 -16.40 -4.34
N TYR A 428 -10.10 -16.61 -4.63
CA TYR A 428 -10.86 -17.77 -4.18
C TYR A 428 -11.12 -18.73 -5.33
N GLN A 429 -11.49 -19.95 -4.95
CA GLN A 429 -12.04 -20.92 -5.89
C GLN A 429 -13.40 -20.45 -6.39
N GLY A 430 -13.58 -20.40 -7.70
CA GLY A 430 -14.84 -20.11 -8.35
C GLY A 430 -14.86 -20.70 -9.75
N TYR A 431 -15.81 -20.24 -10.57
CA TYR A 431 -16.07 -20.79 -11.88
C TYR A 431 -15.98 -19.70 -12.95
N THR A 432 -15.29 -20.02 -14.03
CA THR A 432 -15.11 -19.15 -15.20
C THR A 432 -15.25 -19.96 -16.47
N ASN A 433 -15.20 -19.33 -17.64
CA ASN A 433 -15.02 -20.01 -18.90
C ASN A 433 -13.56 -19.90 -19.38
N LEU A 434 -13.18 -20.76 -20.34
CA LEU A 434 -11.82 -20.75 -20.89
C LEU A 434 -11.44 -19.44 -21.60
N LYS A 435 -12.42 -18.64 -22.04
CA LYS A 435 -12.17 -17.34 -22.67
C LYS A 435 -11.64 -16.30 -21.69
N HIS A 436 -11.99 -16.39 -20.40
CA HIS A 436 -11.50 -15.49 -19.35
C HIS A 436 -10.40 -16.11 -18.50
N ALA A 437 -10.30 -17.45 -18.45
CA ALA A 437 -9.33 -18.17 -17.61
C ALA A 437 -7.89 -17.66 -17.75
N TRP A 438 -7.46 -17.36 -18.98
CA TRP A 438 -6.10 -16.88 -19.26
C TRP A 438 -5.77 -15.56 -18.55
N MET A 439 -6.74 -14.68 -18.32
CA MET A 439 -6.52 -13.39 -17.66
C MET A 439 -6.13 -13.57 -16.20
N TYR A 440 -6.82 -14.47 -15.49
CA TYR A 440 -6.49 -14.78 -14.08
C TYR A 440 -5.12 -15.46 -13.94
N ARG A 441 -4.69 -16.22 -14.95
CA ARG A 441 -3.32 -16.76 -15.00
C ARG A 441 -2.29 -15.65 -15.23
N ALA A 442 -2.56 -14.77 -16.19
CA ALA A 442 -1.66 -13.67 -16.56
C ALA A 442 -1.49 -12.65 -15.41
N GLU A 443 -2.58 -12.27 -14.74
CA GLU A 443 -2.57 -11.33 -13.60
C GLU A 443 -1.68 -11.82 -12.44
N LYS A 444 -1.57 -13.13 -12.24
CA LYS A 444 -0.74 -13.71 -11.17
C LYS A 444 0.74 -13.79 -11.50
N GLY A 445 1.12 -13.68 -12.78
CA GLY A 445 2.53 -13.61 -13.19
C GLY A 445 3.40 -14.77 -12.70
N TYR A 446 2.84 -15.97 -12.54
CA TYR A 446 3.54 -17.09 -11.93
C TYR A 446 4.70 -17.60 -12.80
N VAL A 447 5.90 -17.65 -12.21
CA VAL A 447 7.11 -18.19 -12.82
C VAL A 447 7.37 -19.59 -12.24
N PRO A 448 7.17 -20.67 -13.02
CA PRO A 448 7.33 -22.03 -12.51
C PRO A 448 8.81 -22.37 -12.29
N ASP A 449 9.11 -23.00 -11.15
CA ASP A 449 10.38 -23.67 -10.89
C ASP A 449 10.52 -24.96 -11.74
N GLU A 450 11.64 -25.69 -11.59
CA GLU A 450 11.87 -26.94 -12.33
C GLU A 450 10.77 -27.97 -12.06
N ALA A 451 10.38 -28.15 -10.80
CA ALA A 451 9.39 -29.14 -10.42
C ALA A 451 7.97 -28.82 -10.91
N ALA A 452 7.61 -27.55 -10.87
CA ALA A 452 6.38 -27.04 -11.46
C ALA A 452 6.37 -27.21 -12.98
N ARG A 453 7.51 -27.01 -13.68
CA ARG A 453 7.60 -27.24 -15.13
C ARG A 453 7.38 -28.70 -15.50
N ASP A 454 7.99 -29.63 -14.76
CA ASP A 454 7.81 -31.07 -14.97
C ASP A 454 6.33 -31.46 -14.84
N LEU A 455 5.66 -30.97 -13.79
CA LEU A 455 4.24 -31.25 -13.56
C LEU A 455 3.33 -30.57 -14.60
N ILE A 456 3.67 -29.35 -15.03
CA ILE A 456 2.99 -28.68 -16.14
C ILE A 456 3.13 -29.52 -17.42
N SER A 457 4.30 -30.06 -17.72
CA SER A 457 4.50 -30.93 -18.89
C SER A 457 3.68 -32.21 -18.80
N LEU A 458 3.68 -32.86 -17.63
CA LEU A 458 2.87 -34.05 -17.38
C LEU A 458 1.37 -33.80 -17.63
N ILE A 459 0.85 -32.70 -17.10
CA ILE A 459 -0.56 -32.30 -17.33
C ILE A 459 -0.77 -31.94 -18.80
N LYS A 460 0.17 -31.25 -19.44
CA LYS A 460 0.06 -30.87 -20.86
C LYS A 460 -0.15 -32.07 -21.76
N ASP A 461 0.59 -33.15 -21.50
CA ASP A 461 0.62 -34.35 -22.33
C ASP A 461 -0.58 -35.27 -22.07
N ARG A 462 -1.18 -35.19 -20.88
CA ARG A 462 -2.24 -36.12 -20.43
C ARG A 462 -3.60 -35.47 -20.18
N GLN A 463 -3.72 -34.14 -20.27
CA GLN A 463 -4.97 -33.45 -19.98
C GLN A 463 -6.13 -33.89 -20.90
N PRO A 464 -7.36 -33.97 -20.38
CA PRO A 464 -7.72 -33.81 -18.97
C PRO A 464 -7.24 -35.01 -18.12
N VAL A 465 -6.67 -34.75 -16.95
CA VAL A 465 -6.00 -35.78 -16.12
C VAL A 465 -6.42 -35.72 -14.66
N SER A 466 -6.64 -36.86 -14.02
CA SER A 466 -7.06 -36.91 -12.61
C SER A 466 -5.90 -36.62 -11.63
N LYS A 467 -6.21 -36.18 -10.40
CA LYS A 467 -5.21 -36.03 -9.32
C LYS A 467 -4.40 -37.32 -9.12
N LYS A 468 -5.08 -38.47 -9.17
CA LYS A 468 -4.47 -39.79 -8.98
C LYS A 468 -3.43 -40.07 -10.07
N GLU A 469 -3.77 -39.87 -11.33
CA GLU A 469 -2.83 -40.10 -12.43
C GLU A 469 -1.63 -39.14 -12.40
N ILE A 470 -1.84 -37.88 -11.97
CA ILE A 470 -0.73 -36.94 -11.77
C ILE A 470 0.24 -37.48 -10.72
N VAL A 471 -0.28 -37.94 -9.57
CA VAL A 471 0.53 -38.49 -8.48
C VAL A 471 1.24 -39.78 -8.93
N ASP A 472 0.57 -40.68 -9.64
CA ASP A 472 1.11 -41.96 -10.09
C ASP A 472 2.25 -41.79 -11.13
N HIS A 473 2.25 -40.69 -11.89
CA HIS A 473 3.22 -40.40 -12.94
C HIS A 473 4.21 -39.27 -12.60
N SER A 474 4.09 -38.65 -11.43
CA SER A 474 5.00 -37.62 -10.97
C SER A 474 6.36 -38.21 -10.61
N PRO A 475 7.48 -37.56 -10.98
CA PRO A 475 8.81 -37.97 -10.53
C PRO A 475 9.07 -37.61 -9.05
N TYR A 476 8.15 -36.89 -8.40
CA TYR A 476 8.28 -36.41 -7.03
C TYR A 476 7.46 -37.24 -6.04
N SER A 477 7.72 -37.05 -4.74
CA SER A 477 6.89 -37.65 -3.69
C SER A 477 5.43 -37.19 -3.79
N VAL A 478 4.52 -37.96 -3.19
CA VAL A 478 3.08 -37.63 -3.15
C VAL A 478 2.86 -36.24 -2.55
N ASP A 479 3.50 -35.95 -1.42
CA ASP A 479 3.37 -34.66 -0.73
C ASP A 479 3.90 -33.51 -1.57
N ARG A 480 5.11 -33.66 -2.15
CA ARG A 480 5.68 -32.62 -3.02
C ARG A 480 4.83 -32.37 -4.26
N THR A 481 4.26 -33.43 -4.84
CA THR A 481 3.35 -33.32 -5.98
C THR A 481 2.07 -32.58 -5.60
N ALA A 482 1.50 -32.87 -4.44
CA ALA A 482 0.32 -32.18 -3.92
C ALA A 482 0.59 -30.69 -3.65
N ASP A 483 1.77 -30.36 -3.12
CA ASP A 483 2.20 -28.98 -2.90
C ASP A 483 2.32 -28.21 -4.21
N ILE A 484 2.99 -28.80 -5.21
CA ILE A 484 3.12 -28.19 -6.55
C ILE A 484 1.73 -28.02 -7.18
N LEU A 485 0.83 -28.99 -7.09
CA LEU A 485 -0.55 -28.84 -7.60
C LEU A 485 -1.32 -27.71 -6.91
N SER A 486 -1.15 -27.57 -5.59
CA SER A 486 -1.74 -26.47 -4.82
C SER A 486 -1.20 -25.12 -5.28
N GLU A 487 0.09 -25.03 -5.55
CA GLU A 487 0.76 -23.84 -6.09
C GLU A 487 0.25 -23.47 -7.49
N LEU A 488 0.24 -24.43 -8.42
CA LEU A 488 -0.30 -24.26 -9.78
C LEU A 488 -1.78 -23.84 -9.76
N SER A 489 -2.58 -24.37 -8.83
CA SER A 489 -3.99 -24.00 -8.65
C SER A 489 -4.13 -22.57 -8.14
N LYS A 490 -3.37 -22.17 -7.11
CA LYS A 490 -3.37 -20.80 -6.57
C LYS A 490 -2.94 -19.79 -7.64
N ALA A 491 -1.96 -20.16 -8.46
CA ALA A 491 -1.43 -19.40 -9.58
C ALA A 491 -2.32 -19.41 -10.84
N SER A 492 -3.48 -20.07 -10.81
CA SER A 492 -4.40 -20.17 -11.97
C SER A 492 -3.79 -20.81 -13.22
N VAL A 493 -2.71 -21.60 -13.07
CA VAL A 493 -2.08 -22.32 -14.18
C VAL A 493 -2.94 -23.50 -14.62
N ILE A 494 -3.67 -24.10 -13.67
CA ILE A 494 -4.56 -25.24 -13.89
C ILE A 494 -6.01 -24.90 -13.54
N CYS A 495 -6.94 -25.56 -14.20
CA CYS A 495 -8.37 -25.55 -13.88
C CYS A 495 -8.93 -26.98 -13.83
N GLN A 496 -10.09 -27.14 -13.19
CA GLN A 496 -10.83 -28.40 -13.08
C GLN A 496 -12.12 -28.34 -13.92
N ASP A 497 -12.42 -29.42 -14.63
CA ASP A 497 -13.70 -29.58 -15.33
C ASP A 497 -14.78 -30.24 -14.45
N GLY A 498 -15.92 -30.61 -15.04
CA GLY A 498 -17.04 -31.24 -14.33
C GLY A 498 -16.71 -32.58 -13.65
N GLU A 499 -15.70 -33.29 -14.14
CA GLU A 499 -15.23 -34.56 -13.57
C GLU A 499 -14.08 -34.36 -12.56
N SER A 500 -13.77 -33.11 -12.22
CA SER A 500 -12.61 -32.74 -11.38
C SER A 500 -11.26 -33.12 -12.00
N GLN A 501 -11.21 -33.31 -13.32
CA GLN A 501 -9.95 -33.54 -14.04
C GLN A 501 -9.25 -32.21 -14.33
N TYR A 502 -7.93 -32.21 -14.23
CA TYR A 502 -7.10 -31.03 -14.42
C TYR A 502 -6.81 -30.77 -15.90
N ARG A 503 -6.91 -29.50 -16.29
CA ARG A 503 -6.50 -28.97 -17.60
C ARG A 503 -5.59 -27.77 -17.41
N LEU A 504 -4.71 -27.52 -18.37
CA LEU A 504 -3.90 -26.31 -18.39
C LEU A 504 -4.72 -25.12 -18.89
N VAL A 505 -4.61 -24.00 -18.17
CA VAL A 505 -5.11 -22.71 -18.64
C VAL A 505 -4.11 -22.14 -19.63
N GLN A 506 -4.48 -21.97 -20.89
CA GLN A 506 -3.58 -21.40 -21.91
C GLN A 506 -3.22 -19.95 -21.55
N LEU A 507 -1.94 -19.65 -21.44
CA LEU A 507 -1.46 -18.28 -21.25
C LEU A 507 -1.45 -17.56 -22.61
N LYS A 508 -1.88 -16.30 -22.64
CA LYS A 508 -1.68 -15.42 -23.79
C LYS A 508 -0.51 -14.49 -23.54
N ASP A 509 0.11 -14.03 -24.61
CA ASP A 509 1.18 -13.03 -24.55
C ASP A 509 0.58 -11.66 -24.26
N VAL A 510 0.28 -11.42 -22.98
CA VAL A 510 -0.31 -10.18 -22.46
C VAL A 510 0.42 -9.85 -21.17
N ASP A 511 0.77 -8.57 -21.01
CA ASP A 511 1.44 -8.10 -19.80
C ASP A 511 0.54 -8.26 -18.56
N ARG A 512 1.17 -8.48 -17.41
CA ARG A 512 0.49 -8.66 -16.12
C ARG A 512 -0.39 -7.45 -15.78
N LEU A 513 0.08 -6.23 -16.07
CA LEU A 513 -0.67 -5.01 -15.81
C LEU A 513 -1.90 -4.91 -16.69
N ASP A 514 -1.79 -5.30 -17.97
CA ASP A 514 -2.92 -5.31 -18.89
C ASP A 514 -3.98 -6.32 -18.47
N ALA A 515 -3.57 -7.52 -18.04
CA ALA A 515 -4.50 -8.50 -17.47
C ALA A 515 -5.20 -7.96 -16.21
N SER A 516 -4.45 -7.30 -15.33
CA SER A 516 -5.00 -6.66 -14.12
C SER A 516 -5.99 -5.54 -14.46
N LYS A 517 -5.70 -4.74 -15.49
CA LYS A 517 -6.57 -3.68 -15.99
C LYS A 517 -7.89 -4.22 -16.54
N GLU A 518 -7.84 -5.28 -17.36
CA GLU A 518 -9.06 -5.89 -17.90
C GLU A 518 -9.92 -6.55 -16.81
N ILE A 519 -9.29 -7.18 -15.80
CA ILE A 519 -10.02 -7.68 -14.62
C ILE A 519 -10.64 -6.53 -13.83
N ALA A 520 -9.91 -5.42 -13.64
CA ALA A 520 -10.45 -4.24 -12.97
C ALA A 520 -11.66 -3.65 -13.73
N LYS A 521 -11.62 -3.56 -15.06
CA LYS A 521 -12.76 -3.14 -15.89
C LYS A 521 -13.99 -4.01 -15.62
N MET A 522 -13.84 -5.34 -15.66
CA MET A 522 -14.94 -6.26 -15.34
C MET A 522 -15.51 -6.02 -13.93
N HIS A 523 -14.66 -5.78 -12.93
CA HIS A 523 -15.12 -5.47 -11.58
C HIS A 523 -15.88 -4.14 -11.54
N PHE A 524 -15.39 -3.08 -12.18
CA PHE A 524 -16.07 -1.78 -12.23
C PHE A 524 -17.39 -1.83 -13.00
N GLU A 525 -17.48 -2.54 -14.12
CA GLU A 525 -18.74 -2.73 -14.84
C GLU A 525 -19.82 -3.38 -13.97
N TYR A 526 -19.37 -4.16 -12.98
CA TYR A 526 -20.24 -5.05 -12.23
C TYR A 526 -20.56 -4.58 -10.80
N PHE A 527 -19.62 -3.93 -10.11
CA PHE A 527 -19.85 -3.30 -8.80
C PHE A 527 -20.05 -1.79 -8.92
N GLY A 528 -19.56 -1.18 -9.99
CA GLY A 528 -19.79 0.22 -10.32
C GLY A 528 -18.83 1.20 -9.64
N VAL A 529 -18.42 0.94 -8.40
CA VAL A 529 -17.59 1.84 -7.60
C VAL A 529 -16.65 1.06 -6.69
N PHE A 530 -15.44 1.57 -6.46
CA PHE A 530 -14.45 0.99 -5.54
C PHE A 530 -13.57 2.08 -4.92
N SER A 531 -13.14 1.91 -3.68
CA SER A 531 -11.89 2.52 -3.21
C SER A 531 -10.67 1.77 -3.73
N ALA A 532 -9.49 2.38 -3.65
CA ALA A 532 -8.24 1.72 -4.02
C ALA A 532 -7.96 0.47 -3.15
N GLU A 533 -8.31 0.50 -1.86
CA GLU A 533 -8.14 -0.64 -0.94
C GLU A 533 -9.08 -1.81 -1.24
N GLU A 534 -10.33 -1.49 -1.55
CA GLU A 534 -11.32 -2.49 -1.97
C GLU A 534 -10.86 -3.16 -3.27
N LEU A 535 -10.41 -2.37 -4.26
CA LEU A 535 -9.90 -2.91 -5.52
C LEU A 535 -8.61 -3.73 -5.32
N SER A 536 -7.68 -3.27 -4.47
CA SER A 536 -6.46 -4.03 -4.12
C SER A 536 -6.80 -5.40 -3.54
N SER A 537 -7.78 -5.43 -2.62
CA SER A 537 -8.26 -6.68 -2.03
C SER A 537 -8.92 -7.60 -3.07
N PHE A 538 -9.55 -7.03 -4.09
CA PHE A 538 -10.18 -7.78 -5.17
C PHE A 538 -9.20 -8.30 -6.21
N LEU A 539 -8.17 -7.53 -6.56
CA LEU A 539 -7.16 -7.95 -7.52
C LEU A 539 -6.05 -8.79 -6.89
N SER A 540 -5.85 -8.73 -5.56
CA SER A 540 -4.67 -9.27 -4.87
C SER A 540 -3.34 -8.69 -5.36
N VAL A 541 -3.38 -7.50 -5.94
CA VAL A 541 -2.20 -6.74 -6.38
C VAL A 541 -1.89 -5.64 -5.37
N ARG A 542 -0.60 -5.30 -5.27
CA ARG A 542 -0.09 -4.28 -4.34
C ARG A 542 -0.59 -2.89 -4.75
N MET A 543 -0.69 -1.99 -3.77
CA MET A 543 -1.26 -0.65 -3.97
C MET A 543 -0.62 0.17 -5.11
N PRO A 544 0.70 0.13 -5.36
CA PRO A 544 1.30 0.83 -6.50
C PRO A 544 0.74 0.37 -7.86
N GLN A 545 0.57 -0.95 -8.03
CA GLN A 545 -0.02 -1.51 -9.24
C GLN A 545 -1.50 -1.12 -9.36
N VAL A 546 -2.25 -1.11 -8.24
CA VAL A 546 -3.64 -0.63 -8.21
C VAL A 546 -3.73 0.83 -8.64
N ARG A 547 -2.89 1.71 -8.08
CA ARG A 547 -2.85 3.14 -8.46
C ARG A 547 -2.53 3.31 -9.96
N LYS A 548 -1.61 2.51 -10.51
CA LYS A 548 -1.30 2.51 -11.95
C LYS A 548 -2.49 2.07 -12.82
N VAL A 549 -3.19 1.00 -12.42
CA VAL A 549 -4.43 0.55 -13.10
C VAL A 549 -5.50 1.63 -13.04
N LEU A 550 -5.78 2.17 -11.86
CA LEU A 550 -6.78 3.23 -11.66
C LEU A 550 -6.47 4.46 -12.51
N ARG A 551 -5.22 4.93 -12.49
CA ARG A 551 -4.77 6.08 -13.29
C ARG A 551 -4.94 5.83 -14.79
N THR A 552 -4.55 4.63 -15.27
CA THR A 552 -4.72 4.26 -16.67
C THR A 552 -6.19 4.29 -17.07
N LEU A 553 -7.08 3.74 -16.23
CA LEU A 553 -8.52 3.74 -16.49
C LEU A 553 -9.16 5.14 -16.40
N GLU A 554 -8.62 6.04 -15.57
CA GLU A 554 -8.99 7.45 -15.56
C GLU A 554 -8.54 8.17 -16.84
N ASP A 555 -7.32 7.90 -17.31
CA ASP A 555 -6.76 8.51 -18.53
C ASP A 555 -7.47 8.00 -19.79
N GLU A 556 -7.90 6.73 -19.81
CA GLU A 556 -8.78 6.16 -20.84
C GLU A 556 -10.21 6.73 -20.80
N GLY A 557 -10.56 7.53 -19.77
CA GLY A 557 -11.90 8.09 -19.58
C GLY A 557 -12.95 7.06 -19.13
N PHE A 558 -12.52 5.86 -18.72
CA PHE A 558 -13.38 4.79 -18.23
C PHE A 558 -13.84 5.04 -16.79
N LEU A 559 -12.96 5.61 -15.95
CA LEU A 559 -13.26 5.95 -14.56
C LEU A 559 -13.15 7.44 -14.29
N LYS A 560 -13.90 7.87 -13.28
CA LYS A 560 -13.74 9.15 -12.59
C LYS A 560 -13.65 8.89 -11.10
N LYS A 561 -12.88 9.71 -10.40
CA LYS A 561 -12.74 9.62 -8.93
C LYS A 561 -13.39 10.79 -8.21
N GLY A 562 -13.83 10.55 -6.99
CA GLY A 562 -14.50 11.53 -6.15
C GLY A 562 -14.77 11.00 -4.75
N PHE A 563 -15.11 11.92 -3.85
CA PHE A 563 -15.57 11.59 -2.51
C PHE A 563 -17.08 11.33 -2.56
N PHE A 564 -17.47 10.26 -3.26
CA PHE A 564 -18.85 10.10 -3.74
C PHE A 564 -19.90 9.85 -2.64
N LEU A 565 -19.52 9.54 -1.41
CA LEU A 565 -20.47 9.17 -0.35
C LEU A 565 -20.54 10.27 0.71
N GLU A 566 -21.74 10.76 0.99
CA GLU A 566 -21.96 11.79 2.02
C GLU A 566 -21.39 11.38 3.39
N GLY A 567 -20.63 12.28 4.01
CA GLY A 567 -19.99 12.04 5.32
C GLY A 567 -18.84 11.03 5.29
N ASP A 568 -18.51 10.46 4.14
CA ASP A 568 -17.35 9.58 3.95
C ASP A 568 -16.20 10.37 3.33
N SER A 569 -15.02 10.17 3.90
CA SER A 569 -13.79 10.77 3.37
C SER A 569 -13.09 9.85 2.37
N THR A 570 -13.55 8.62 2.15
CA THR A 570 -12.83 7.71 1.26
C THR A 570 -12.89 8.18 -0.20
N LEU A 571 -11.72 8.33 -0.84
CA LEU A 571 -11.67 8.57 -2.28
C LEU A 571 -12.04 7.28 -3.03
N ARG A 572 -13.00 7.39 -3.94
CA ARG A 572 -13.53 6.26 -4.71
C ARG A 572 -13.46 6.54 -6.19
N TRP A 573 -13.38 5.48 -6.98
CA TRP A 573 -13.47 5.48 -8.43
C TRP A 573 -14.81 4.89 -8.83
N MET A 574 -15.44 5.47 -9.83
CA MET A 574 -16.72 5.05 -10.38
C MET A 574 -16.64 5.08 -11.91
N LEU A 575 -17.46 4.26 -12.57
CA LEU A 575 -17.66 4.35 -14.01
C LEU A 575 -17.95 5.80 -14.43
N ALA A 576 -17.15 6.32 -15.35
CA ALA A 576 -17.21 7.73 -15.74
C ALA A 576 -18.59 8.13 -16.28
N GLU A 577 -19.27 7.20 -16.96
CA GLU A 577 -20.61 7.41 -17.49
C GLU A 577 -21.69 7.53 -16.40
N ASP A 578 -21.45 7.07 -15.17
CA ASP A 578 -22.45 7.04 -14.10
C ASP A 578 -22.29 8.19 -13.09
N VAL A 579 -21.15 8.88 -13.10
CA VAL A 579 -20.92 10.02 -12.21
C VAL A 579 -21.92 11.15 -12.50
N GLY A 580 -22.53 11.67 -11.44
CA GLY A 580 -23.52 12.75 -11.53
C GLY A 580 -24.94 12.27 -11.86
N LYS A 581 -25.18 10.95 -11.98
CA LYS A 581 -26.50 10.39 -12.21
C LYS A 581 -27.08 9.83 -10.92
N GLU A 582 -28.29 10.25 -10.56
CA GLU A 582 -29.01 9.64 -9.44
C GLU A 582 -29.42 8.20 -9.79
N PRO A 583 -29.03 7.20 -8.99
CA PRO A 583 -29.41 5.82 -9.24
C PRO A 583 -30.88 5.59 -8.93
N PRO A 584 -31.59 4.74 -9.71
CA PRO A 584 -32.97 4.41 -9.40
C PRO A 584 -33.07 3.68 -8.06
N LYS A 585 -34.00 4.12 -7.21
CA LYS A 585 -34.19 3.53 -5.87
C LYS A 585 -34.49 2.02 -5.96
N PHE A 586 -33.65 1.21 -5.31
CA PHE A 586 -33.87 -0.22 -5.23
C PHE A 586 -34.92 -0.55 -4.15
N LYS A 587 -36.00 -1.24 -4.53
CA LYS A 587 -37.17 -1.51 -3.66
C LYS A 587 -37.45 -2.99 -3.43
N GLU A 588 -36.74 -3.89 -4.10
CA GLU A 588 -36.96 -5.32 -3.99
C GLU A 588 -36.37 -5.89 -2.69
N ASN A 589 -36.82 -7.09 -2.32
CA ASN A 589 -36.25 -7.83 -1.19
C ASN A 589 -35.38 -8.97 -1.72
N PHE A 590 -34.27 -9.24 -1.06
CA PHE A 590 -33.41 -10.37 -1.42
C PHE A 590 -32.61 -10.87 -0.22
N LEU A 591 -32.06 -12.08 -0.37
CA LEU A 591 -31.22 -12.74 0.62
C LEU A 591 -29.80 -12.81 0.05
N LEU A 592 -28.84 -12.23 0.77
CA LEU A 592 -27.42 -12.24 0.41
C LEU A 592 -26.67 -13.23 1.29
N ASN A 593 -26.13 -14.29 0.68
CA ASN A 593 -25.35 -15.28 1.41
C ASN A 593 -23.87 -14.87 1.58
N THR A 594 -23.19 -15.48 2.54
CA THR A 594 -21.77 -15.18 2.87
C THR A 594 -20.74 -15.58 1.81
N GLN A 595 -21.04 -16.55 0.92
CA GLN A 595 -20.14 -16.91 -0.19
C GLN A 595 -20.47 -16.16 -1.49
N ASP A 596 -21.27 -15.09 -1.41
CA ASP A 596 -21.47 -14.15 -2.51
C ASP A 596 -20.36 -13.08 -2.50
N ASN A 597 -19.92 -12.64 -3.67
CA ASN A 597 -18.91 -11.57 -3.75
C ASN A 597 -19.44 -10.21 -3.36
N LEU A 598 -20.75 -9.99 -3.54
CA LEU A 598 -21.39 -8.78 -3.02
C LEU A 598 -21.33 -8.73 -1.49
N HIS A 599 -21.33 -9.87 -0.80
CA HIS A 599 -21.14 -9.89 0.65
C HIS A 599 -19.73 -9.46 1.06
N ILE A 600 -18.71 -9.91 0.32
CA ILE A 600 -17.32 -9.47 0.52
C ILE A 600 -17.19 -7.97 0.23
N TYR A 601 -17.73 -7.51 -0.89
CA TYR A 601 -17.69 -6.11 -1.30
C TYR A 601 -18.33 -5.19 -0.25
N LEU A 602 -19.51 -5.56 0.26
CA LEU A 602 -20.24 -4.79 1.27
C LEU A 602 -19.72 -5.00 2.70
N ARG A 603 -18.59 -5.68 2.91
CA ARG A 603 -18.17 -6.09 4.26
C ARG A 603 -17.98 -4.92 5.22
N SER A 604 -17.49 -3.78 4.75
CA SER A 604 -17.39 -2.54 5.54
C SER A 604 -18.76 -2.09 6.04
N VAL A 605 -19.73 -1.99 5.14
CA VAL A 605 -21.12 -1.61 5.43
C VAL A 605 -21.83 -2.64 6.32
N LEU A 606 -21.65 -3.93 6.06
CA LEU A 606 -22.34 -4.99 6.80
C LEU A 606 -21.88 -5.10 8.25
N LYS A 607 -20.57 -4.90 8.53
CA LYS A 607 -19.99 -5.06 9.87
C LYS A 607 -20.58 -4.12 10.92
N GLU A 608 -21.11 -2.97 10.51
CA GLU A 608 -21.76 -2.02 11.40
C GLU A 608 -23.11 -2.54 11.92
N ALA A 609 -23.79 -3.36 11.11
CA ALA A 609 -25.12 -3.88 11.43
C ALA A 609 -25.10 -5.31 11.94
N VAL A 610 -24.23 -6.16 11.41
CA VAL A 610 -24.22 -7.62 11.67
C VAL A 610 -22.82 -8.23 11.58
N PRO A 611 -22.53 -9.29 12.36
CA PRO A 611 -21.29 -10.05 12.21
C PRO A 611 -21.07 -10.56 10.78
N SER A 612 -19.82 -10.45 10.27
CA SER A 612 -19.50 -10.80 8.88
C SER A 612 -19.64 -12.27 8.51
N THR A 613 -19.92 -13.15 9.47
CA THR A 613 -20.15 -14.59 9.25
C THR A 613 -21.62 -14.93 8.98
N ARG A 614 -22.50 -13.93 8.94
CA ARG A 614 -23.94 -14.11 8.79
C ARG A 614 -24.41 -13.71 7.40
N SER A 615 -25.30 -14.52 6.85
CA SER A 615 -26.09 -14.18 5.66
C SER A 615 -27.13 -13.13 6.06
N VAL A 616 -27.47 -12.23 5.14
CA VAL A 616 -28.28 -11.04 5.42
C VAL A 616 -29.49 -10.95 4.50
N ILE A 617 -30.57 -10.35 5.00
CA ILE A 617 -31.83 -10.19 4.28
C ILE A 617 -32.09 -8.71 4.10
N PHE A 618 -32.19 -8.28 2.84
CA PHE A 618 -32.44 -6.91 2.45
C PHE A 618 -33.91 -6.68 2.10
N ASN A 619 -34.39 -5.48 2.41
CA ASN A 619 -35.63 -4.89 1.94
C ASN A 619 -35.31 -3.48 1.42
N GLY A 620 -35.30 -3.33 0.09
CA GLY A 620 -34.64 -2.21 -0.55
C GLY A 620 -33.16 -2.20 -0.18
N THR A 621 -32.68 -1.10 0.38
CA THR A 621 -31.30 -0.90 0.83
C THR A 621 -31.09 -1.26 2.31
N ARG A 622 -32.17 -1.58 3.05
CA ARG A 622 -32.11 -1.82 4.49
C ARG A 622 -32.00 -3.29 4.84
N ILE A 623 -31.12 -3.62 5.78
CA ILE A 623 -31.03 -4.96 6.38
C ILE A 623 -32.21 -5.13 7.35
N VAL A 624 -33.01 -6.18 7.14
CA VAL A 624 -34.21 -6.50 7.96
C VAL A 624 -34.09 -7.81 8.73
N GLY A 625 -33.03 -8.58 8.47
CA GLY A 625 -32.70 -9.79 9.22
C GLY A 625 -31.35 -10.39 8.81
N SER A 626 -30.87 -11.35 9.61
CA SER A 626 -29.64 -12.10 9.38
C SER A 626 -29.72 -13.52 9.97
N PHE A 627 -28.86 -14.43 9.51
CA PHE A 627 -28.76 -15.79 10.05
C PHE A 627 -27.39 -16.42 9.74
N LYS A 628 -27.01 -17.45 10.51
CA LYS A 628 -25.86 -18.30 10.17
C LYS A 628 -26.29 -19.41 9.22
N GLY A 629 -25.51 -19.63 8.17
CA GLY A 629 -25.77 -20.66 7.15
C GLY A 629 -26.00 -20.07 5.76
N LYS A 630 -26.67 -20.84 4.90
CA LYS A 630 -26.83 -20.56 3.47
C LYS A 630 -28.21 -20.95 2.97
N VAL A 631 -28.70 -20.27 1.94
CA VAL A 631 -29.84 -20.71 1.13
C VAL A 631 -29.38 -20.69 -0.32
N CYS A 632 -29.39 -21.85 -0.99
CA CYS A 632 -29.04 -22.02 -2.40
C CYS A 632 -29.70 -23.27 -3.01
N SER A 633 -29.54 -23.48 -4.32
CA SER A 633 -30.12 -24.64 -5.02
C SER A 633 -29.62 -25.99 -4.51
N THR A 634 -28.47 -26.01 -3.86
CA THR A 634 -27.86 -27.20 -3.25
C THR A 634 -28.27 -27.45 -1.80
N GLY A 635 -29.03 -26.54 -1.17
CA GLY A 635 -29.53 -26.73 0.19
C GLY A 635 -29.83 -25.43 0.93
N ALA A 636 -30.57 -25.53 2.04
CA ALA A 636 -30.85 -24.42 2.93
C ALA A 636 -30.59 -24.79 4.39
N LYS A 637 -29.63 -24.10 5.01
CA LYS A 637 -29.27 -24.21 6.42
C LYS A 637 -29.43 -22.85 7.08
N VAL A 638 -30.26 -22.78 8.12
CA VAL A 638 -30.55 -21.54 8.85
C VAL A 638 -30.43 -21.79 10.35
N GLU A 639 -29.44 -21.15 10.96
CA GLU A 639 -29.16 -21.18 12.39
C GLU A 639 -29.13 -19.74 12.94
N GLU A 640 -29.48 -19.59 14.22
CA GLU A 640 -29.41 -18.30 14.92
C GLU A 640 -30.13 -17.15 14.19
N PHE A 641 -31.31 -17.38 13.61
CA PHE A 641 -32.02 -16.35 12.84
C PHE A 641 -32.41 -15.14 13.71
N GLU A 642 -32.11 -13.94 13.21
CA GLU A 642 -32.49 -12.66 13.80
C GLU A 642 -33.22 -11.81 12.75
N GLY A 643 -34.37 -11.26 13.08
CA GLY A 643 -35.09 -10.36 12.18
C GLY A 643 -36.60 -10.41 12.36
N SER A 644 -37.29 -9.54 11.62
CA SER A 644 -38.75 -9.43 11.67
C SER A 644 -39.47 -10.61 11.01
N ASP A 645 -40.78 -10.73 11.24
CA ASP A 645 -41.65 -11.67 10.51
C ASP A 645 -41.61 -11.45 8.99
N ARG A 646 -41.34 -10.21 8.55
CA ARG A 646 -41.13 -9.89 7.14
C ARG A 646 -39.84 -10.52 6.62
N ALA A 647 -38.73 -10.43 7.37
CA ALA A 647 -37.47 -11.08 6.99
C ALA A 647 -37.63 -12.60 6.91
N ARG A 648 -38.39 -13.19 7.85
CA ARG A 648 -38.69 -14.64 7.82
C ARG A 648 -39.50 -15.06 6.60
N ARG A 649 -40.44 -14.21 6.15
CA ARG A 649 -41.18 -14.41 4.90
C ARG A 649 -40.27 -14.34 3.67
N ILE A 650 -39.42 -13.31 3.57
CA ILE A 650 -38.46 -13.14 2.47
C ILE A 650 -37.53 -14.37 2.37
N MET A 651 -37.03 -14.87 3.50
CA MET A 651 -36.19 -16.06 3.53
C MET A 651 -36.93 -17.32 3.04
N LYS A 652 -38.19 -17.52 3.45
CA LYS A 652 -39.03 -18.63 2.95
C LYS A 652 -39.26 -18.53 1.45
N GLU A 653 -39.58 -17.35 0.94
CA GLU A 653 -39.75 -17.10 -0.50
C GLU A 653 -38.45 -17.37 -1.27
N ALA A 654 -37.30 -16.98 -0.73
CA ALA A 654 -35.99 -17.26 -1.33
C ALA A 654 -35.72 -18.78 -1.42
N ALA A 655 -35.97 -19.53 -0.35
CA ALA A 655 -35.83 -20.99 -0.33
C ALA A 655 -36.76 -21.68 -1.34
N GLN A 656 -38.03 -21.26 -1.38
CA GLN A 656 -39.00 -21.76 -2.37
C GLN A 656 -38.58 -21.46 -3.82
N SER A 657 -37.99 -20.29 -4.08
CA SER A 657 -37.59 -19.89 -5.43
C SER A 657 -36.52 -20.82 -6.04
N VAL A 658 -35.65 -21.37 -5.19
CA VAL A 658 -34.61 -22.34 -5.58
C VAL A 658 -35.00 -23.80 -5.32
N GLY A 659 -36.23 -24.05 -4.87
CA GLY A 659 -36.78 -25.41 -4.72
C GLY A 659 -36.28 -26.17 -3.50
N VAL A 660 -35.88 -25.49 -2.42
CA VAL A 660 -35.41 -26.13 -1.18
C VAL A 660 -36.36 -25.84 -0.01
N SER A 661 -36.52 -26.82 0.89
CA SER A 661 -37.22 -26.63 2.16
C SER A 661 -36.27 -26.07 3.23
N LEU A 662 -36.79 -25.24 4.13
CA LEU A 662 -36.04 -24.80 5.29
C LEU A 662 -36.03 -25.93 6.32
N GLU A 663 -34.89 -26.57 6.53
CA GLU A 663 -34.69 -27.47 7.66
C GLU A 663 -34.74 -26.65 8.95
N THR A 664 -35.65 -27.01 9.86
CA THR A 664 -35.81 -26.32 11.15
C THR A 664 -35.14 -27.17 12.25
N GLU A 665 -34.58 -26.53 13.29
CA GLU A 665 -33.78 -27.14 14.39
C GLU A 665 -34.35 -28.41 15.05
N ARG A 666 -35.59 -28.82 14.79
CA ARG A 666 -36.18 -30.07 15.32
C ARG A 666 -35.68 -31.36 14.66
N GLN A 667 -34.95 -31.30 13.54
CA GLN A 667 -34.35 -32.49 12.90
C GLN A 667 -32.87 -32.70 13.29
N ARG A 668 -32.37 -31.93 14.27
CA ARG A 668 -30.95 -31.82 14.60
C ARG A 668 -30.38 -32.96 15.46
N GLU A 669 -31.16 -33.99 15.77
CA GLU A 669 -30.66 -35.12 16.59
C GLU A 669 -30.14 -36.32 15.78
N ASP A 670 -30.35 -36.39 14.45
CA ASP A 670 -30.04 -37.62 13.71
C ASP A 670 -28.99 -37.52 12.58
N ASP A 671 -28.46 -36.36 12.22
CA ASP A 671 -27.39 -36.26 11.21
C ASP A 671 -26.18 -35.49 11.75
N ASP A 672 -25.37 -36.24 12.50
CA ASP A 672 -24.06 -35.86 13.03
C ASP A 672 -23.09 -35.42 11.92
N TRP A 673 -22.45 -34.27 12.15
CA TRP A 673 -21.06 -33.95 11.82
C TRP A 673 -20.56 -34.20 10.38
N ASP A 674 -20.79 -33.23 9.48
CA ASP A 674 -19.95 -33.10 8.28
C ASP A 674 -18.69 -32.26 8.58
N VAL A 675 -17.69 -32.94 9.14
CA VAL A 675 -16.32 -32.47 9.47
C VAL A 675 -15.53 -31.99 8.23
N SER A 676 -16.07 -32.18 7.01
CA SER A 676 -15.34 -31.94 5.75
C SER A 676 -15.11 -30.46 5.42
N GLU A 677 -16.04 -29.54 5.70
CA GLU A 677 -15.91 -28.13 5.32
C GLU A 677 -14.90 -27.33 6.17
N PHE A 678 -14.58 -27.79 7.39
CA PHE A 678 -13.50 -27.20 8.19
C PHE A 678 -12.14 -27.76 7.75
N TYR A 679 -12.02 -29.06 7.48
CA TYR A 679 -10.76 -29.68 7.05
C TYR A 679 -10.27 -29.17 5.68
N ILE A 680 -11.16 -28.85 4.75
CA ILE A 680 -10.79 -28.29 3.43
C ILE A 680 -10.24 -26.85 3.53
N LYS A 681 -10.56 -26.12 4.61
CA LYS A 681 -10.05 -24.75 4.85
C LYS A 681 -8.68 -24.70 5.53
N VAL A 682 -8.18 -25.82 6.06
CA VAL A 682 -6.89 -25.89 6.77
C VAL A 682 -5.90 -26.88 6.15
N ASN A 683 -6.30 -27.76 5.23
CA ASN A 683 -5.40 -28.66 4.51
C ASN A 683 -5.79 -28.79 3.02
N PRO A 684 -5.00 -28.28 2.06
CA PRO A 684 -5.24 -28.44 0.61
C PRO A 684 -4.91 -29.86 0.08
N GLY A 685 -4.78 -30.86 0.95
CA GLY A 685 -4.08 -32.12 0.66
C GLY A 685 -4.92 -33.39 0.59
N ALA A 686 -6.24 -33.37 0.80
CA ALA A 686 -7.09 -34.56 0.59
C ALA A 686 -7.57 -34.65 -0.87
#